data_AF-A0A9W8DQ21-F1
#
_entry.id   AF-A0A9W8DQ21-F1
#
_cell.length_a   1.000
_cell.length_b   1.000
_cell.length_c   1.000
_cell.angle_alpha   90.00
_cell.angle_beta   90.00
_cell.angle_gamma   90.00
#
_symmetry.space_group_name_H-M   'P 1'
#
loop_
_entity.id
_entity.type
_entity.pdbx_description
1 polymer ?
#
loop_
_entity_poly.entity_id
_entity_poly.type
_entity_poly.pdbx_seq_one_letter_code
_entity_poly.pdbx_strand_id
1 'polypeptide(L)'
;MTPSIVFAWVTGVLMIFVAITSACFFYLSRKSQKLILRSWRLMAVQVVNTFITLGMFIGMLAVPSGQYPCFIMWWTFNLCMTVFLANLVTRSLRLIQMMSASRAKLHMKRNYRQSQAALLRTAVGTFGDELNPHPSVAAMAQNQDMVPTPGGCGPGKAISVVTEDTTAGTGPSASAMLLDRTPSVESGLPRKSNTPGCTLSDVCGLVAAFRRWAGATLLRSWFTGRGGVLWLTAPPHLLFVLYILMIQITDQDLSLDPINYSCPINWPYMISFGWLAVHIYIVFPFLAVLLWGIEDAYGIFSDLIIASLAMGAGFFMYILWLFPLNHLKREFPSIVWLIMAVVIIHTTSVVLPTITVLRSQRPISFAGPPLLPTAETYFYQRYSSPHWREFIGVLASPQGLARLRQLSTKCLNSELIIFLEEYQELKELVATVYPIPSPTTFPSPPSTLESYTGMAPSPASREPARLPILQQLGWAKTGGRRWSFRIAAGAMGTGLAGSPGDYARDNSLPLTPVLQDVAPYAPIPTQTEGMMGIYVNFAETWRLYVPAAQSAMAAAHSTTSTSAGRLSSSGHRHSSGCVMDLYPIRDHSFLCLSYQMFYQRFVAKGSALSVALPREVVDTVEELLLRGDYSLDMFDPVWCVILRDVYTKIYFETTITRPASLRSSTFWVTGSRWKWRRTRSPTYPGDESVFH
;
A
#
# COMPACT_ATOMS: atom_id res chain seq x y z
N MET A 1 4.63 35.98 -39.22
CA MET A 1 4.49 34.55 -38.85
C MET A 1 3.01 34.32 -38.62
N THR A 2 2.35 33.43 -39.38
CA THR A 2 0.93 33.17 -39.16
C THR A 2 0.73 32.47 -37.81
N PRO A 3 -0.38 32.70 -37.08
CA PRO A 3 -0.65 32.03 -35.81
C PRO A 3 -0.51 30.50 -35.91
N SER A 4 -0.89 29.91 -37.05
CA SER A 4 -0.75 28.47 -37.32
C SER A 4 0.68 27.96 -37.18
N ILE A 5 1.68 28.71 -37.67
CA ILE A 5 3.10 28.33 -37.56
C ILE A 5 3.52 28.33 -36.09
N VAL A 6 3.13 29.34 -35.32
CA VAL A 6 3.45 29.42 -33.89
C VAL A 6 2.84 28.23 -33.14
N PHE A 7 1.56 27.90 -33.41
CA PHE A 7 0.91 26.73 -32.80
C PHE A 7 1.57 25.42 -33.21
N ALA A 8 2.00 25.26 -34.46
CA ALA A 8 2.71 24.07 -34.92
C ALA A 8 4.02 23.88 -34.13
N TRP A 9 4.80 24.96 -33.96
CA TRP A 9 6.03 24.93 -33.16
C TRP A 9 5.77 24.58 -31.69
N VAL A 10 4.78 25.23 -31.06
CA VAL A 10 4.41 24.94 -29.67
C VAL A 10 3.98 23.48 -29.52
N THR A 11 3.15 22.97 -30.44
CA THR A 11 2.69 21.57 -30.43
C THR A 11 3.86 20.60 -30.66
N GLY A 12 4.82 20.93 -31.53
CA GLY A 12 6.04 20.16 -31.72
C GLY A 12 6.91 20.08 -30.47
N VAL A 13 7.13 21.20 -29.78
CA VAL A 13 7.84 21.22 -28.48
C VAL A 13 7.11 20.38 -27.44
N LEU A 14 5.77 20.46 -27.38
CA LEU A 14 4.96 19.62 -26.50
C LEU A 14 5.09 18.13 -26.83
N MET A 15 5.16 17.76 -28.11
CA MET A 15 5.37 16.37 -28.53
C MET A 15 6.73 15.84 -28.06
N ILE A 16 7.80 16.63 -28.18
CA ILE A 16 9.14 16.28 -27.66
C ILE A 16 9.10 16.13 -26.14
N PHE A 17 8.43 17.05 -25.44
CA PHE A 17 8.23 16.97 -23.99
C PHE A 17 7.51 15.68 -23.58
N VAL A 18 6.41 15.33 -24.27
CA VAL A 18 5.68 14.07 -24.05
C VAL A 18 6.59 12.87 -24.28
N ALA A 19 7.43 12.89 -25.32
CA ALA A 19 8.34 11.79 -25.62
C ALA A 19 9.39 11.56 -24.54
N ILE A 20 10.11 12.61 -24.16
CA ILE A 20 11.18 12.52 -23.16
C ILE A 20 10.63 12.06 -21.81
N THR A 21 9.52 12.66 -21.38
CA THR A 21 8.90 12.32 -20.10
C THR A 21 8.31 10.92 -20.09
N SER A 22 7.74 10.45 -21.20
CA SER A 22 7.25 9.08 -21.36
C SER A 22 8.39 8.07 -21.34
N ALA A 23 9.48 8.32 -22.08
CA ALA A 23 10.65 7.46 -22.09
C ALA A 23 11.25 7.32 -20.67
N CYS A 24 11.37 8.45 -19.95
CA CYS A 24 11.81 8.46 -18.56
C CYS A 24 10.87 7.67 -17.65
N PHE A 25 9.54 7.86 -17.80
CA PHE A 25 8.54 7.09 -17.06
C PHE A 25 8.67 5.59 -17.31
N PHE A 26 8.77 5.15 -18.57
CA PHE A 26 8.90 3.72 -18.88
C PHE A 26 10.21 3.13 -18.38
N TYR A 27 11.32 3.86 -18.51
CA TYR A 27 12.60 3.45 -17.95
C TYR A 27 12.52 3.26 -16.43
N LEU A 28 11.96 4.23 -15.72
CA LEU A 28 11.80 4.17 -14.26
C LEU A 28 10.74 3.16 -13.83
N SER A 29 9.70 2.92 -14.65
CA SER A 29 8.64 1.96 -14.33
C SER A 29 9.16 0.53 -14.22
N ARG A 30 10.25 0.21 -14.91
CA ARG A 30 10.93 -1.08 -14.78
C ARG A 30 11.72 -1.22 -13.48
N LYS A 31 12.11 -0.09 -12.87
CA LYS A 31 12.94 -0.04 -11.65
C LYS A 31 12.15 0.25 -10.38
N SER A 32 11.08 1.03 -10.47
CA SER A 32 10.32 1.52 -9.31
C SER A 32 8.95 0.86 -9.21
N GLN A 33 8.76 0.14 -8.11
CA GLN A 33 7.51 -0.57 -7.83
C GLN A 33 6.31 0.37 -7.67
N LYS A 34 6.53 1.60 -7.18
CA LYS A 34 5.49 2.64 -7.10
C LYS A 34 4.84 2.92 -8.46
N LEU A 35 5.61 2.83 -9.55
CA LEU A 35 5.11 3.03 -10.92
C LEU A 35 4.46 1.77 -11.49
N ILE A 36 4.95 0.58 -11.09
CA ILE A 36 4.36 -0.71 -11.51
C ILE A 36 2.90 -0.81 -11.04
N LEU A 37 2.62 -0.38 -9.80
CA LEU A 37 1.27 -0.37 -9.25
C LEU A 37 0.28 0.49 -10.05
N ARG A 38 0.77 1.52 -10.78
CA ARG A 38 -0.03 2.43 -11.61
C ARG A 38 -0.47 1.86 -12.96
N SER A 39 -0.25 0.57 -13.23
CA SER A 39 -0.58 -0.07 -14.51
C SER A 39 0.16 0.56 -15.70
N TRP A 40 1.47 0.31 -15.79
CA TRP A 40 2.30 0.87 -16.87
C TRP A 40 1.77 0.56 -18.29
N ARG A 41 1.04 -0.56 -18.48
CA ARG A 41 0.41 -0.92 -19.76
C ARG A 41 -0.71 0.04 -20.17
N LEU A 42 -1.59 0.39 -19.23
CA LEU A 42 -2.66 1.37 -19.47
C LEU A 42 -2.08 2.77 -19.67
N MET A 43 -0.98 3.08 -18.99
CA MET A 43 -0.22 4.30 -19.21
C MET A 43 0.44 4.33 -20.60
N ALA A 44 0.92 3.20 -21.12
CA ALA A 44 1.43 3.10 -22.49
C ALA A 44 0.37 3.41 -23.54
N VAL A 45 -0.84 2.86 -23.38
CA VAL A 45 -1.97 3.18 -24.25
C VAL A 45 -2.28 4.69 -24.21
N GLN A 46 -2.29 5.30 -23.01
CA GLN A 46 -2.51 6.75 -22.86
C GLN A 46 -1.44 7.59 -23.57
N VAL A 47 -0.17 7.21 -23.45
CA VAL A 47 0.96 7.91 -24.07
C VAL A 47 0.88 7.79 -25.59
N VAL A 48 0.66 6.59 -26.13
CA VAL A 48 0.48 6.37 -27.57
C VAL A 48 -0.68 7.21 -28.09
N ASN A 49 -1.79 7.22 -27.37
CA ASN A 49 -2.95 8.04 -27.71
C ASN A 49 -2.63 9.54 -27.74
N THR A 50 -1.87 10.01 -26.75
CA THR A 50 -1.42 11.39 -26.64
C THR A 50 -0.53 11.77 -27.83
N PHE A 51 0.39 10.88 -28.23
CA PHE A 51 1.23 11.08 -29.40
C PHE A 51 0.44 11.17 -30.69
N ILE A 52 -0.49 10.23 -30.93
CA ILE A 52 -1.32 10.23 -32.13
C ILE A 52 -2.17 11.50 -32.18
N THR A 53 -2.76 11.89 -31.05
CA THR A 53 -3.56 13.13 -30.93
C THR A 53 -2.73 14.38 -31.23
N LEU A 54 -1.54 14.52 -30.63
CA LEU A 54 -0.65 15.66 -30.90
C LEU A 54 -0.12 15.64 -32.34
N GLY A 55 0.21 14.47 -32.89
CA GLY A 55 0.66 14.31 -34.26
C GLY A 55 -0.41 14.70 -35.28
N MET A 56 -1.66 14.32 -35.04
CA MET A 56 -2.82 14.79 -35.81
C MET A 56 -2.92 16.31 -35.81
N PHE A 57 -2.75 16.96 -34.65
CA PHE A 57 -2.79 18.42 -34.57
C PHE A 57 -1.62 19.09 -35.29
N ILE A 58 -0.42 18.53 -35.22
CA ILE A 58 0.72 19.03 -35.99
C ILE A 58 0.43 18.91 -37.49
N GLY A 59 -0.11 17.77 -37.95
CA GLY A 59 -0.50 17.57 -39.34
C GLY A 59 -1.53 18.61 -39.81
N MET A 60 -2.57 18.83 -39.01
CA MET A 60 -3.61 19.83 -39.29
C MET A 60 -3.06 21.27 -39.34
N LEU A 61 -2.05 21.59 -38.53
CA LEU A 61 -1.43 22.91 -38.48
C LEU A 61 -0.35 23.11 -39.56
N ALA A 62 0.30 22.03 -40.01
CA ALA A 62 1.37 22.04 -41.00
C ALA A 62 0.84 22.09 -42.44
N VAL A 63 -0.33 21.48 -42.68
CA VAL A 63 -0.97 21.47 -44.00
C VAL A 63 -1.78 22.76 -44.18
N PRO A 64 -1.71 23.43 -45.35
CA PRO A 64 -2.52 24.62 -45.63
C PRO A 64 -4.02 24.39 -45.36
N SER A 65 -4.71 25.42 -44.87
CA SER A 65 -6.13 25.35 -44.55
C SER A 65 -6.94 24.85 -45.74
N GLY A 66 -7.72 23.78 -45.55
CA GLY A 66 -8.53 23.17 -46.62
C GLY A 66 -7.79 22.14 -47.48
N GLN A 67 -6.61 21.68 -47.07
CA GLN A 67 -5.91 20.56 -47.72
C GLN A 67 -5.69 19.35 -46.80
N TYR A 68 -6.04 19.44 -45.52
CA TYR A 68 -5.95 18.31 -44.60
C TYR A 68 -7.15 17.38 -44.80
N PRO A 69 -6.96 16.08 -45.11
CA PRO A 69 -8.08 15.18 -45.37
C PRO A 69 -9.02 15.05 -44.15
N CYS A 70 -10.31 15.31 -44.35
CA CYS A 70 -11.28 15.32 -43.26
C CYS A 70 -11.39 13.96 -42.57
N PHE A 71 -11.36 12.88 -43.34
CA PHE A 71 -11.46 11.53 -42.78
C PHE A 71 -10.32 11.25 -41.77
N ILE A 72 -9.07 11.66 -42.06
CA ILE A 72 -7.92 11.46 -41.16
C ILE A 72 -8.13 12.20 -39.85
N MET A 73 -8.55 13.47 -39.93
CA MET A 73 -8.80 14.30 -38.76
C MET A 73 -9.87 13.65 -37.86
N TRP A 74 -11.01 13.27 -38.45
CA TRP A 74 -12.13 12.76 -37.68
C TRP A 74 -11.90 11.36 -37.15
N TRP A 75 -11.31 10.46 -37.94
CA TRP A 75 -10.95 9.11 -37.50
C TRP A 75 -9.98 9.17 -36.34
N THR A 76 -8.91 9.93 -36.52
CA THR A 76 -7.87 10.03 -35.52
C THR A 76 -8.42 10.65 -34.24
N PHE A 77 -9.24 11.71 -34.34
CA PHE A 77 -9.90 12.32 -33.19
C PHE A 77 -10.83 11.34 -32.47
N ASN A 78 -11.75 10.70 -33.18
CA ASN A 78 -12.75 9.82 -32.57
C ASN A 78 -12.12 8.56 -31.98
N LEU A 79 -11.22 7.90 -32.70
CA LEU A 79 -10.50 6.73 -32.17
C LEU A 79 -9.64 7.12 -30.97
N CYS A 80 -8.91 8.23 -31.04
CA CYS A 80 -8.05 8.62 -29.94
C CYS A 80 -8.86 9.02 -28.70
N MET A 81 -9.94 9.79 -28.86
CA MET A 81 -10.78 10.14 -27.73
C MET A 81 -11.48 8.91 -27.15
N THR A 82 -11.94 7.98 -27.98
CA THR A 82 -12.56 6.72 -27.53
C THR A 82 -11.59 5.87 -26.72
N VAL A 83 -10.38 5.63 -27.25
CA VAL A 83 -9.33 4.86 -26.54
C VAL A 83 -8.92 5.57 -25.25
N PHE A 84 -8.85 6.91 -25.27
CA PHE A 84 -8.54 7.71 -24.08
C PHE A 84 -9.59 7.56 -22.99
N LEU A 85 -10.88 7.70 -23.34
CA LEU A 85 -11.99 7.55 -22.41
C LEU A 85 -12.04 6.13 -21.85
N ALA A 86 -11.91 5.11 -22.72
CA ALA A 86 -11.82 3.71 -22.31
C ALA A 86 -10.73 3.52 -21.26
N ASN A 87 -9.54 4.06 -21.53
CA ASN A 87 -8.40 3.95 -20.64
C ASN A 87 -8.65 4.60 -19.27
N LEU A 88 -9.26 5.79 -19.22
CA LEU A 88 -9.62 6.44 -17.95
C LEU A 88 -10.67 5.66 -17.17
N VAL A 89 -11.69 5.11 -17.85
CA VAL A 89 -12.69 4.24 -17.22
C VAL A 89 -12.02 2.97 -16.67
N THR A 90 -11.24 2.25 -17.49
CA THR A 90 -10.54 1.03 -17.07
C THR A 90 -9.61 1.28 -15.88
N ARG A 91 -8.86 2.39 -15.86
CA ARG A 91 -8.00 2.76 -14.73
C ARG A 91 -8.81 3.01 -13.45
N SER A 92 -9.96 3.68 -13.55
CA SER A 92 -10.86 3.92 -12.42
C SER A 92 -11.44 2.61 -11.88
N LEU A 93 -11.93 1.75 -12.77
CA LEU A 93 -12.50 0.45 -12.41
C LEU A 93 -11.46 -0.49 -11.78
N ARG A 94 -10.23 -0.51 -12.29
CA ARG A 94 -9.12 -1.26 -11.69
C ARG A 94 -8.83 -0.79 -10.26
N LEU A 95 -8.87 0.52 -10.01
CA LEU A 95 -8.67 1.06 -8.66
C LEU A 95 -9.79 0.59 -7.72
N ILE A 96 -11.04 0.60 -8.19
CA ILE A 96 -12.20 0.07 -7.46
C ILE A 96 -12.02 -1.41 -7.11
N GLN A 97 -11.59 -2.23 -8.07
CA GLN A 97 -11.32 -3.65 -7.84
C GLN A 97 -10.20 -3.89 -6.83
N MET A 98 -9.10 -3.14 -6.92
CA MET A 98 -7.99 -3.28 -6.00
C MET A 98 -8.43 -3.00 -4.54
N MET A 99 -9.30 -2.02 -4.35
CA MET A 99 -9.87 -1.72 -3.04
C MET A 99 -10.85 -2.78 -2.56
N SER A 100 -11.75 -3.25 -3.41
CA SER A 100 -12.73 -4.27 -3.02
C SER A 100 -12.02 -5.57 -2.63
N ALA A 101 -10.98 -5.96 -3.38
CA ALA A 101 -10.12 -7.10 -3.06
C ALA A 101 -9.40 -6.90 -1.72
N SER A 102 -8.81 -5.72 -1.48
CA SER A 102 -8.11 -5.43 -0.22
C SER A 102 -9.05 -5.50 0.99
N ARG A 103 -10.28 -4.99 0.87
CA ARG A 103 -11.31 -5.09 1.91
C ARG A 103 -11.74 -6.54 2.13
N ALA A 104 -11.99 -7.29 1.05
CA ALA A 104 -12.40 -8.69 1.13
C ALA A 104 -11.35 -9.55 1.86
N LYS A 105 -10.06 -9.34 1.56
CA LYS A 105 -8.96 -10.03 2.27
C LYS A 105 -8.98 -9.78 3.77
N LEU A 106 -9.20 -8.54 4.20
CA LEU A 106 -9.27 -8.20 5.63
C LEU A 106 -10.49 -8.82 6.31
N HIS A 107 -11.64 -8.87 5.64
CA HIS A 107 -12.83 -9.55 6.16
C HIS A 107 -12.60 -11.05 6.29
N MET A 108 -12.00 -11.69 5.28
CA MET A 108 -11.69 -13.12 5.30
C MET A 108 -10.73 -13.45 6.45
N LYS A 109 -9.68 -12.66 6.67
CA LYS A 109 -8.74 -12.87 7.77
C LYS A 109 -9.41 -12.73 9.14
N ARG A 110 -10.30 -11.75 9.30
CA ARG A 110 -11.07 -11.58 10.53
C ARG A 110 -11.95 -12.80 10.81
N ASN A 111 -12.66 -13.29 9.80
CA ASN A 111 -13.52 -14.46 9.94
C ASN A 111 -12.69 -15.72 10.24
N TYR A 112 -11.56 -15.92 9.55
CA TYR A 112 -10.67 -17.04 9.79
C TYR A 112 -10.16 -17.06 11.24
N ARG A 113 -9.68 -15.91 11.76
CA ARG A 113 -9.28 -15.80 13.17
C ARG A 113 -10.42 -16.07 14.14
N GLN A 114 -11.63 -15.60 13.83
CA GLN A 114 -12.81 -15.88 14.65
C GLN A 114 -13.16 -17.36 14.66
N SER A 115 -13.10 -18.03 13.51
CA SER A 115 -13.29 -19.48 13.39
C SER A 115 -12.21 -20.26 14.13
N GLN A 116 -10.95 -19.86 14.01
CA GLN A 116 -9.84 -20.49 14.71
C GLN A 116 -9.96 -20.33 16.23
N ALA A 117 -10.31 -19.13 16.71
CA ALA A 117 -10.55 -18.87 18.12
C ALA A 117 -11.76 -19.66 18.66
N ALA A 118 -12.82 -19.84 17.85
CA ALA A 118 -13.96 -20.67 18.21
C ALA A 118 -13.56 -22.15 18.34
N LEU A 119 -12.82 -22.69 17.36
CA LEU A 119 -12.33 -24.07 17.39
C LEU A 119 -11.40 -24.34 18.59
N LEU A 120 -10.49 -23.40 18.89
CA LEU A 120 -9.62 -23.50 20.07
C LEU A 120 -10.43 -23.51 21.37
N ARG A 121 -11.47 -22.68 21.49
CA ARG A 121 -12.35 -22.70 22.68
C ARG A 121 -13.11 -24.01 22.80
N THR A 122 -13.62 -24.56 21.70
CA THR A 122 -14.29 -25.87 21.71
C THR A 122 -13.33 -26.97 22.10
N ALA A 123 -12.11 -26.99 21.56
CA ALA A 123 -11.10 -27.98 21.91
C ALA A 123 -10.69 -27.89 23.39
N VAL A 124 -10.45 -26.69 23.92
CA VAL A 124 -10.10 -26.49 25.33
C VAL A 124 -11.27 -26.87 26.25
N GLY A 125 -12.52 -26.57 25.86
CA GLY A 125 -13.71 -26.98 26.61
C GLY A 125 -13.86 -28.50 26.71
N THR A 126 -13.65 -29.21 25.61
CA THR A 126 -13.74 -30.68 25.60
C THR A 126 -12.65 -31.36 26.43
N PHE A 127 -11.43 -30.81 26.47
CA PHE A 127 -10.37 -31.34 27.34
C PHE A 127 -10.53 -30.94 28.81
N GLY A 128 -11.20 -29.83 29.10
CA GLY A 128 -11.44 -29.37 30.47
C GLY A 128 -12.49 -30.21 31.22
N ASP A 129 -13.55 -30.64 30.54
CA ASP A 129 -14.61 -31.44 31.16
C ASP A 129 -14.19 -32.90 31.43
N GLU A 130 -13.24 -33.44 30.66
CA GLU A 130 -12.71 -34.80 30.86
C GLU A 130 -11.70 -34.89 32.03
N LEU A 131 -11.17 -33.74 32.48
CA LEU A 131 -10.25 -33.62 33.62
C LEU A 131 -10.95 -33.23 34.93
N ASN A 132 -12.27 -33.06 34.93
CA ASN A 132 -13.04 -33.04 36.18
C ASN A 132 -13.26 -34.49 36.63
N PRO A 133 -12.58 -34.97 37.70
CA PRO A 133 -12.79 -36.32 38.18
C PRO A 133 -14.26 -36.48 38.58
N HIS A 134 -14.91 -37.46 37.95
CA HIS A 134 -16.25 -37.89 38.32
C HIS A 134 -16.34 -38.03 39.85
N PRO A 135 -17.33 -37.40 40.52
CA PRO A 135 -17.49 -37.50 41.98
C PRO A 135 -17.86 -38.91 42.50
N SER A 136 -17.84 -39.95 41.65
CA SER A 136 -18.20 -41.33 42.00
C SER A 136 -17.11 -42.12 42.73
N VAL A 137 -15.86 -41.63 42.81
CA VAL A 137 -14.79 -42.33 43.58
C VAL A 137 -14.69 -41.83 45.03
N ALA A 138 -15.25 -40.66 45.35
CA ALA A 138 -15.27 -40.12 46.71
C ALA A 138 -16.36 -40.74 47.62
N ALA A 139 -17.30 -41.51 47.07
CA ALA A 139 -18.38 -42.14 47.83
C ALA A 139 -18.10 -43.62 48.23
N MET A 140 -16.94 -44.19 47.87
CA MET A 140 -16.61 -45.60 48.14
C MET A 140 -15.61 -45.83 49.29
N ALA A 141 -15.20 -44.77 50.00
CA ALA A 141 -14.22 -44.85 51.10
C ALA A 141 -14.83 -44.82 52.52
N GLN A 142 -16.15 -44.94 52.66
CA GLN A 142 -16.83 -44.81 53.95
C GLN A 142 -17.89 -45.90 54.16
N ASN A 143 -17.47 -47.16 54.17
CA ASN A 143 -18.20 -48.27 54.80
C ASN A 143 -17.33 -49.53 54.83
N GLN A 144 -16.37 -49.57 55.76
CA GLN A 144 -15.80 -50.80 56.28
C GLN A 144 -16.22 -50.89 57.74
N ASP A 145 -17.32 -51.58 58.00
CA ASP A 145 -17.62 -52.25 59.26
C ASP A 145 -18.90 -53.07 59.07
N MET A 146 -18.77 -54.34 58.70
CA MET A 146 -19.69 -55.38 59.19
C MET A 146 -19.12 -56.79 58.95
N VAL A 147 -19.15 -57.53 60.06
CA VAL A 147 -18.75 -58.92 60.34
C VAL A 147 -19.65 -59.92 59.59
N PRO A 148 -19.16 -61.15 59.28
CA PRO A 148 -19.82 -62.07 58.37
C PRO A 148 -20.77 -63.04 59.07
N THR A 149 -21.81 -63.50 58.36
CA THR A 149 -22.46 -64.80 58.61
C THR A 149 -22.95 -65.45 57.31
N PRO A 150 -23.04 -66.80 57.28
CA PRO A 150 -22.98 -67.58 56.05
C PRO A 150 -24.33 -68.20 55.65
N GLY A 151 -24.48 -68.50 54.37
CA GLY A 151 -25.37 -69.57 53.93
C GLY A 151 -26.08 -69.31 52.60
N GLY A 152 -26.08 -70.31 51.73
CA GLY A 152 -27.22 -70.57 50.87
C GLY A 152 -26.94 -70.69 49.38
N CYS A 153 -26.82 -71.94 48.94
CA CYS A 153 -26.82 -72.46 47.58
C CYS A 153 -27.84 -71.86 46.59
N GLY A 154 -27.47 -71.83 45.30
CA GLY A 154 -28.34 -72.35 44.24
C GLY A 154 -28.53 -71.49 42.99
N PRO A 155 -28.80 -72.10 41.81
CA PRO A 155 -28.22 -71.63 40.54
C PRO A 155 -29.22 -71.17 39.47
N GLY A 156 -28.69 -70.40 38.51
CA GLY A 156 -29.19 -70.31 37.14
C GLY A 156 -30.38 -69.37 36.92
N LYS A 157 -30.33 -68.50 35.90
CA LYS A 157 -30.70 -68.83 34.52
C LYS A 157 -30.58 -67.59 33.63
N ALA A 158 -30.48 -67.89 32.35
CA ALA A 158 -30.20 -67.01 31.24
C ALA A 158 -31.48 -66.41 30.60
N ILE A 159 -31.26 -65.29 29.89
CA ILE A 159 -31.91 -64.86 28.62
C ILE A 159 -33.43 -64.60 28.59
N SER A 160 -33.78 -63.35 28.26
CA SER A 160 -34.68 -62.92 27.17
C SER A 160 -34.66 -61.38 27.14
N VAL A 161 -34.26 -60.67 26.07
CA VAL A 161 -34.90 -60.46 24.76
C VAL A 161 -36.40 -60.22 24.87
N VAL A 162 -36.79 -58.94 24.91
CA VAL A 162 -38.11 -58.45 24.49
C VAL A 162 -37.93 -57.13 23.76
N THR A 163 -38.29 -57.18 22.48
CA THR A 163 -38.68 -56.08 21.59
C THR A 163 -40.11 -55.64 21.89
N GLU A 164 -40.39 -54.34 21.89
CA GLU A 164 -41.73 -53.75 21.63
C GLU A 164 -41.50 -52.23 21.39
N ASP A 165 -41.71 -51.71 20.19
CA ASP A 165 -42.97 -51.31 19.53
C ASP A 165 -43.54 -49.96 19.97
N THR A 166 -43.39 -49.02 19.04
CA THR A 166 -44.35 -48.02 18.54
C THR A 166 -45.68 -47.86 19.29
N THR A 167 -45.91 -46.68 19.88
CA THR A 167 -47.22 -46.00 19.84
C THR A 167 -47.11 -44.49 20.02
N ALA A 168 -47.99 -43.79 19.32
CA ALA A 168 -48.10 -42.34 19.21
C ALA A 168 -48.66 -41.67 20.48
N GLY A 169 -48.24 -40.43 20.73
CA GLY A 169 -48.74 -39.61 21.84
C GLY A 169 -48.45 -38.11 21.68
N THR A 170 -49.42 -37.41 21.09
CA THR A 170 -49.88 -36.02 21.32
C THR A 170 -49.03 -35.03 22.17
N GLY A 171 -48.73 -33.88 21.55
CA GLY A 171 -48.87 -32.54 22.15
C GLY A 171 -47.62 -31.87 22.74
N PRO A 172 -47.14 -30.72 22.21
CA PRO A 172 -46.14 -29.91 22.90
C PRO A 172 -46.80 -28.86 23.80
N SER A 173 -46.55 -29.01 25.11
CA SER A 173 -46.77 -28.00 26.14
C SER A 173 -45.70 -26.90 26.03
N ALA A 174 -46.15 -25.64 26.03
CA ALA A 174 -45.32 -24.46 26.06
C ALA A 174 -44.97 -24.09 27.51
N SER A 175 -43.67 -23.91 27.79
CA SER A 175 -43.14 -23.20 28.96
C SER A 175 -41.71 -22.79 28.60
N ALA A 176 -41.46 -21.50 28.34
CA ALA A 176 -41.17 -20.45 29.33
C ALA A 176 -39.67 -20.12 29.27
N MET A 177 -39.31 -19.24 28.34
CA MET A 177 -37.97 -18.65 28.23
C MET A 177 -38.02 -17.28 28.92
N LEU A 178 -37.36 -17.21 30.08
CA LEU A 178 -37.16 -16.00 30.89
C LEU A 178 -36.31 -14.99 30.10
N LEU A 179 -36.82 -13.77 29.93
CA LEU A 179 -36.12 -12.64 29.31
C LEU A 179 -35.82 -11.60 30.39
N ASP A 180 -34.52 -11.42 30.61
CA ASP A 180 -33.93 -10.48 31.58
C ASP A 180 -34.14 -9.03 31.12
N ARG A 181 -34.45 -8.16 32.09
CA ARG A 181 -35.06 -6.83 31.91
C ARG A 181 -34.08 -5.77 32.41
N THR A 182 -33.38 -5.08 31.51
CA THR A 182 -32.58 -3.88 31.86
C THR A 182 -33.41 -2.60 31.74
N PRO A 183 -33.19 -1.59 32.61
CA PRO A 183 -34.10 -0.47 32.78
C PRO A 183 -33.96 0.65 31.74
N SER A 184 -35.11 1.28 31.51
CA SER A 184 -35.40 2.43 30.66
C SER A 184 -34.63 3.69 31.05
N VAL A 185 -33.96 4.31 30.07
CA VAL A 185 -33.49 5.70 30.11
C VAL A 185 -34.39 6.57 29.22
N GLU A 186 -34.68 7.75 29.74
CA GLU A 186 -35.66 8.77 29.35
C GLU A 186 -35.82 9.05 27.84
N SER A 187 -37.09 9.10 27.43
CA SER A 187 -37.55 9.60 26.15
C SER A 187 -37.69 11.12 26.16
N GLY A 188 -36.70 11.83 25.62
CA GLY A 188 -36.82 13.22 25.18
C GLY A 188 -37.45 13.29 23.78
N LEU A 189 -38.58 13.98 23.66
CA LEU A 189 -39.33 14.23 22.43
C LEU A 189 -38.48 14.92 21.32
N PRO A 190 -38.50 14.43 20.06
CA PRO A 190 -37.91 15.19 18.95
C PRO A 190 -38.87 16.28 18.49
N ARG A 191 -38.47 17.54 18.70
CA ARG A 191 -39.14 18.74 18.16
C ARG A 191 -39.03 18.73 16.64
N LYS A 192 -40.13 18.41 15.97
CA LYS A 192 -40.27 18.36 14.51
C LYS A 192 -40.29 19.79 13.95
N SER A 193 -39.14 20.35 13.60
CA SER A 193 -39.07 21.60 12.84
C SER A 193 -39.33 21.31 11.37
N ASN A 194 -40.54 21.59 10.90
CA ASN A 194 -40.91 21.54 9.49
C ASN A 194 -40.30 22.74 8.76
N THR A 195 -39.05 22.62 8.33
CA THR A 195 -38.48 23.46 7.26
C THR A 195 -37.95 22.52 6.18
N PRO A 196 -38.48 22.57 4.94
CA PRO A 196 -37.94 21.81 3.81
C PRO A 196 -36.66 22.48 3.32
N GLY A 197 -35.62 22.46 4.15
CA GLY A 197 -34.26 22.71 3.69
C GLY A 197 -33.68 21.38 3.24
N CYS A 198 -33.30 21.24 1.97
CA CYS A 198 -32.39 20.17 1.56
C CYS A 198 -31.10 20.35 2.36
N THR A 199 -30.97 19.62 3.46
CA THR A 199 -29.80 19.72 4.31
C THR A 199 -28.66 18.95 3.64
N LEU A 200 -27.43 19.41 3.80
CA LEU A 200 -26.24 18.75 3.26
C LEU A 200 -26.11 17.28 3.72
N SER A 201 -26.76 16.92 4.83
CA SER A 201 -26.95 15.55 5.30
C SER A 201 -27.75 14.67 4.34
N ASP A 202 -28.72 15.23 3.61
CA ASP A 202 -29.56 14.49 2.67
C ASP A 202 -28.75 14.06 1.44
N VAL A 203 -27.87 14.95 0.95
CA VAL A 203 -26.93 14.62 -0.13
C VAL A 203 -25.93 13.55 0.31
N CYS A 204 -25.40 13.65 1.54
CA CYS A 204 -24.52 12.62 2.10
C CYS A 204 -25.24 11.27 2.26
N GLY A 205 -26.50 11.29 2.69
CA GLY A 205 -27.37 10.13 2.81
C GLY A 205 -27.61 9.47 1.45
N LEU A 206 -27.93 10.25 0.43
CA LEU A 206 -28.12 9.79 -0.95
C LEU A 206 -26.84 9.17 -1.51
N VAL A 207 -25.69 9.84 -1.36
CA VAL A 207 -24.39 9.31 -1.80
C VAL A 207 -24.04 8.01 -1.07
N ALA A 208 -24.31 7.92 0.23
CA ALA A 208 -24.07 6.71 1.00
C ALA A 208 -25.02 5.55 0.64
N ALA A 209 -26.30 5.84 0.39
CA ALA A 209 -27.29 4.88 -0.07
C ALA A 209 -26.96 4.40 -1.48
N PHE A 210 -26.60 5.32 -2.37
CA PHE A 210 -26.16 5.03 -3.72
C PHE A 210 -24.91 4.16 -3.72
N ARG A 211 -23.91 4.49 -2.89
CA ARG A 211 -22.68 3.69 -2.74
C ARG A 211 -22.99 2.28 -2.22
N ARG A 212 -23.93 2.14 -1.29
CA ARG A 212 -24.39 0.83 -0.80
C ARG A 212 -25.08 0.03 -1.90
N TRP A 213 -25.99 0.65 -2.66
CA TRP A 213 -26.69 0.01 -3.77
C TRP A 213 -25.72 -0.39 -4.90
N ALA A 214 -24.92 0.55 -5.41
CA ALA A 214 -23.92 0.27 -6.44
C ALA A 214 -22.94 -0.82 -5.98
N GLY A 215 -22.54 -0.79 -4.70
CA GLY A 215 -21.68 -1.79 -4.07
C GLY A 215 -22.29 -3.19 -4.01
N ALA A 216 -23.58 -3.29 -3.66
CA ALA A 216 -24.26 -4.56 -3.43
C ALA A 216 -24.68 -5.24 -4.74
N THR A 217 -25.27 -4.51 -5.68
CA THR A 217 -25.95 -5.08 -6.85
C THR A 217 -25.09 -5.09 -8.12
N LEU A 218 -24.38 -3.99 -8.40
CA LEU A 218 -23.60 -3.83 -9.63
C LEU A 218 -22.14 -4.27 -9.47
N LEU A 219 -21.52 -3.96 -8.33
CA LEU A 219 -20.08 -4.15 -8.15
C LEU A 219 -19.68 -5.60 -7.84
N ARG A 220 -20.55 -6.41 -7.22
CA ARG A 220 -20.14 -7.69 -6.65
C ARG A 220 -20.07 -8.84 -7.66
N SER A 221 -21.00 -8.93 -8.61
CA SER A 221 -20.98 -10.00 -9.63
C SER A 221 -20.08 -9.64 -10.82
N TRP A 222 -20.05 -8.37 -11.22
CA TRP A 222 -19.37 -7.94 -12.44
C TRP A 222 -17.87 -7.69 -12.27
N PHE A 223 -17.38 -7.36 -11.07
CA PHE A 223 -15.98 -6.92 -10.89
C PHE A 223 -15.06 -7.94 -10.22
N THR A 224 -15.56 -9.11 -9.81
CA THR A 224 -14.72 -10.13 -9.16
C THR A 224 -13.85 -10.90 -10.16
N GLY A 225 -14.26 -10.98 -11.44
CA GLY A 225 -13.46 -11.57 -12.51
C GLY A 225 -12.48 -10.59 -13.15
N ARG A 226 -11.24 -11.02 -13.42
CA ARG A 226 -10.26 -10.26 -14.22
C ARG A 226 -10.82 -9.84 -15.60
N GLY A 227 -11.75 -10.60 -16.16
CA GLY A 227 -12.44 -10.28 -17.41
C GLY A 227 -13.58 -9.28 -17.28
N GLY A 228 -14.15 -9.07 -16.09
CA GLY A 228 -15.38 -8.30 -15.92
C GLY A 228 -15.26 -6.82 -16.30
N VAL A 229 -14.12 -6.18 -16.00
CA VAL A 229 -13.84 -4.79 -16.41
C VAL A 229 -13.74 -4.67 -17.93
N LEU A 230 -13.12 -5.66 -18.58
CA LEU A 230 -13.01 -5.69 -20.03
C LEU A 230 -14.40 -5.86 -20.66
N TRP A 231 -15.22 -6.76 -20.13
CA TRP A 231 -16.60 -6.98 -20.58
C TRP A 231 -17.51 -5.76 -20.41
N LEU A 232 -17.29 -4.94 -19.38
CA LEU A 232 -18.09 -3.74 -19.18
C LEU A 232 -17.67 -2.59 -20.12
N THR A 233 -16.38 -2.48 -20.40
CA THR A 233 -15.83 -1.33 -21.15
C THR A 233 -15.70 -1.60 -22.64
N ALA A 234 -15.33 -2.81 -23.06
CA ALA A 234 -15.05 -3.12 -24.45
C ALA A 234 -16.29 -3.05 -25.37
N PRO A 235 -17.46 -3.62 -25.04
CA PRO A 235 -18.60 -3.63 -25.96
C PRO A 235 -19.12 -2.23 -26.34
N PRO A 236 -19.31 -1.28 -25.40
CA PRO A 236 -19.76 0.06 -25.76
C PRO A 236 -18.75 0.80 -26.66
N HIS A 237 -17.45 0.60 -26.44
CA HIS A 237 -16.41 1.21 -27.27
C HIS A 237 -16.31 0.52 -28.64
N LEU A 238 -16.50 -0.80 -28.71
CA LEU A 238 -16.56 -1.54 -29.96
C LEU A 238 -17.77 -1.11 -30.79
N LEU A 239 -18.95 -0.97 -30.18
CA LEU A 239 -20.14 -0.44 -30.84
C LEU A 239 -19.91 0.98 -31.37
N PHE A 240 -19.19 1.82 -30.62
CA PHE A 240 -18.83 3.16 -31.08
C PHE A 240 -17.85 3.12 -32.27
N VAL A 241 -16.86 2.22 -32.27
CA VAL A 241 -15.97 2.01 -33.42
C VAL A 241 -16.74 1.52 -34.64
N LEU A 242 -17.68 0.57 -34.46
CA LEU A 242 -18.56 0.11 -35.53
C LEU A 242 -19.45 1.24 -36.07
N TYR A 243 -19.93 2.12 -35.19
CA TYR A 243 -20.67 3.32 -35.57
C TYR A 243 -19.82 4.28 -36.44
N ILE A 244 -18.57 4.55 -36.05
CA ILE A 244 -17.64 5.38 -36.86
C ILE A 244 -17.40 4.73 -38.23
N LEU A 245 -17.18 3.41 -38.26
CA LEU A 245 -17.02 2.65 -39.49
C LEU A 245 -18.26 2.75 -40.39
N MET A 246 -19.45 2.64 -39.80
CA MET A 246 -20.71 2.78 -40.53
C MET A 246 -20.84 4.17 -41.14
N ILE A 247 -20.57 5.25 -40.37
CA ILE A 247 -20.61 6.61 -40.90
C ILE A 247 -19.63 6.77 -42.07
N GLN A 248 -18.41 6.24 -41.93
CA GLN A 248 -17.38 6.31 -42.98
C GLN A 248 -17.86 5.68 -44.30
N ILE A 249 -18.67 4.64 -44.23
CA ILE A 249 -19.22 3.95 -45.41
C ILE A 249 -20.43 4.71 -45.97
N THR A 250 -21.27 5.30 -45.11
CA THR A 250 -22.54 5.90 -45.52
C THR A 250 -22.46 7.38 -45.90
N ASP A 251 -21.52 8.13 -45.33
CA ASP A 251 -21.44 9.59 -45.49
C ASP A 251 -20.39 9.96 -46.56
N GLN A 252 -20.86 10.57 -47.65
CA GLN A 252 -20.01 10.99 -48.76
C GLN A 252 -18.99 12.06 -48.33
N ASP A 253 -19.29 12.86 -47.30
CA ASP A 253 -18.36 13.88 -46.80
C ASP A 253 -17.15 13.28 -46.07
N LEU A 254 -17.26 12.00 -45.68
CA LEU A 254 -16.22 11.25 -45.01
C LEU A 254 -15.58 10.19 -45.92
N SER A 255 -16.04 10.03 -47.17
CA SER A 255 -15.51 9.04 -48.10
C SER A 255 -13.99 9.19 -48.33
N LEU A 256 -13.31 8.06 -48.54
CA LEU A 256 -11.92 8.02 -48.97
C LEU A 256 -11.78 8.39 -50.46
N ASP A 257 -12.82 8.15 -51.24
CA ASP A 257 -12.84 8.39 -52.68
C ASP A 257 -14.22 8.97 -53.09
N PRO A 258 -14.29 10.23 -53.54
CA PRO A 258 -13.21 11.22 -53.58
C PRO A 258 -12.84 11.73 -52.17
N ILE A 259 -11.56 12.10 -51.96
CA ILE A 259 -11.10 12.70 -50.70
C ILE A 259 -11.76 14.07 -50.50
N ASN A 260 -12.54 14.23 -49.43
CA ASN A 260 -13.10 15.52 -49.04
C ASN A 260 -12.15 16.30 -48.12
N TYR A 261 -12.01 17.60 -48.41
CA TYR A 261 -11.23 18.56 -47.63
C TYR A 261 -12.08 19.61 -46.92
N SER A 262 -13.37 19.68 -47.24
CA SER A 262 -14.36 20.46 -46.50
C SER A 262 -14.89 19.59 -45.37
N CYS A 263 -14.67 20.00 -44.11
CA CYS A 263 -15.07 19.21 -42.95
C CYS A 263 -16.25 19.88 -42.24
N PRO A 264 -17.47 19.87 -42.82
CA PRO A 264 -18.64 20.43 -42.14
C PRO A 264 -18.95 19.61 -40.89
N ILE A 265 -19.40 20.31 -39.83
CA ILE A 265 -19.92 19.66 -38.64
C ILE A 265 -21.36 19.21 -38.93
N ASN A 266 -21.50 18.03 -39.50
CA ASN A 266 -22.77 17.34 -39.77
C ASN A 266 -23.36 16.66 -38.51
N TRP A 267 -24.61 16.19 -38.63
CA TRP A 267 -25.30 15.48 -37.55
C TRP A 267 -24.61 14.19 -37.05
N PRO A 268 -23.89 13.38 -37.86
CA PRO A 268 -23.23 12.16 -37.35
C PRO A 268 -22.17 12.47 -36.29
N TYR A 269 -21.54 13.65 -36.38
CA TYR A 269 -20.58 14.09 -35.38
C TYR A 269 -21.24 14.47 -34.06
N MET A 270 -22.50 14.89 -34.06
CA MET A 270 -23.23 15.21 -32.82
C MET A 270 -23.40 13.98 -31.94
N ILE A 271 -23.53 12.79 -32.52
CA ILE A 271 -23.55 11.54 -31.76
C ILE A 271 -22.18 11.28 -31.12
N SER A 272 -21.08 11.53 -31.84
CA SER A 272 -19.72 11.40 -31.30
C SER A 272 -19.45 12.40 -30.16
N PHE A 273 -19.88 13.66 -30.31
CA PHE A 273 -19.81 14.64 -29.24
C PHE A 273 -20.73 14.29 -28.06
N GLY A 274 -21.91 13.75 -28.33
CA GLY A 274 -22.83 13.24 -27.30
C GLY A 274 -22.20 12.09 -26.50
N TRP A 275 -21.56 11.13 -27.19
CA TRP A 275 -20.81 10.04 -26.57
C TRP A 275 -19.69 10.55 -25.66
N LEU A 276 -18.90 11.50 -26.16
CA LEU A 276 -17.82 12.15 -25.39
C LEU A 276 -18.39 12.91 -24.17
N ALA A 277 -19.48 13.66 -24.36
CA ALA A 277 -20.16 14.40 -23.30
C ALA A 277 -20.71 13.47 -22.21
N VAL A 278 -21.33 12.34 -22.57
CA VAL A 278 -21.80 11.33 -21.61
C VAL A 278 -20.65 10.79 -20.77
N HIS A 279 -19.50 10.48 -21.38
CA HIS A 279 -18.36 9.99 -20.61
C HIS A 279 -17.80 11.06 -19.67
N ILE A 280 -17.61 12.27 -20.19
CA ILE A 280 -17.00 13.38 -19.46
C ILE A 280 -17.87 13.88 -18.32
N TYR A 281 -19.18 14.04 -18.54
CA TYR A 281 -20.08 14.70 -17.59
C TYR A 281 -20.98 13.77 -16.80
N ILE A 282 -21.08 12.49 -17.19
CA ILE A 282 -21.89 11.49 -16.46
C ILE A 282 -20.98 10.40 -15.91
N VAL A 283 -20.24 9.69 -16.77
CA VAL A 283 -19.46 8.52 -16.35
C VAL A 283 -18.29 8.90 -15.44
N PHE A 284 -17.49 9.92 -15.76
CA PHE A 284 -16.35 10.29 -14.92
C PHE A 284 -16.75 10.90 -13.57
N PRO A 285 -17.72 11.81 -13.46
CA PRO A 285 -18.20 12.28 -12.17
C PRO A 285 -18.76 11.15 -11.32
N PHE A 286 -19.49 10.21 -11.94
CA PHE A 286 -19.97 9.00 -11.28
C PHE A 286 -18.82 8.16 -10.71
N LEU A 287 -17.79 7.87 -11.51
CA LEU A 287 -16.60 7.13 -11.06
C LEU A 287 -15.85 7.89 -9.97
N ALA A 288 -15.75 9.22 -10.06
CA ALA A 288 -15.15 10.05 -9.02
C ALA A 288 -15.92 9.98 -7.70
N VAL A 289 -17.26 9.95 -7.74
CA VAL A 289 -18.11 9.74 -6.55
C VAL A 289 -17.91 8.34 -5.96
N LEU A 290 -17.83 7.29 -6.78
CA LEU A 290 -17.53 5.93 -6.31
C LEU A 290 -16.15 5.83 -5.64
N LEU A 291 -15.19 6.59 -6.17
CA LEU A 291 -13.84 6.69 -5.63
C LEU A 291 -13.74 7.71 -4.47
N TRP A 292 -14.81 8.43 -4.14
CA TRP A 292 -14.79 9.45 -3.10
C TRP A 292 -14.57 8.84 -1.70
N GLY A 293 -13.74 9.53 -0.91
CA GLY A 293 -13.35 9.11 0.44
C GLY A 293 -12.27 8.03 0.49
N ILE A 294 -11.62 7.75 -0.63
CA ILE A 294 -10.45 6.86 -0.69
C ILE A 294 -9.19 7.71 -0.61
N GLU A 295 -8.36 7.42 0.39
CA GLU A 295 -7.08 8.09 0.60
C GLU A 295 -6.00 7.32 -0.17
N ASP A 296 -5.81 7.63 -1.45
CA ASP A 296 -4.83 6.92 -2.26
C ASP A 296 -3.39 7.41 -2.00
N ALA A 297 -2.56 6.55 -1.43
CA ALA A 297 -1.13 6.80 -1.18
C ALA A 297 -0.29 6.92 -2.47
N TYR A 298 -0.79 6.40 -3.60
CA TYR A 298 -0.09 6.40 -4.89
C TYR A 298 -0.48 7.57 -5.80
N GLY A 299 -1.47 8.37 -5.38
CA GLY A 299 -1.95 9.53 -6.14
C GLY A 299 -2.62 9.19 -7.48
N ILE A 300 -3.02 7.93 -7.70
CA ILE A 300 -3.82 7.48 -8.85
C ILE A 300 -5.20 8.14 -8.80
N PHE A 301 -5.85 8.21 -7.64
CA PHE A 301 -7.14 8.87 -7.47
C PHE A 301 -7.07 10.36 -7.82
N SER A 302 -6.07 11.06 -7.28
CA SER A 302 -5.87 12.48 -7.60
C SER A 302 -5.62 12.70 -9.08
N ASP A 303 -4.87 11.81 -9.73
CA ASP A 303 -4.64 11.88 -11.17
C ASP A 303 -5.92 11.66 -11.98
N LEU A 304 -6.75 10.68 -11.59
CA LEU A 304 -8.03 10.42 -12.26
C LEU A 304 -9.00 11.61 -12.13
N ILE A 305 -9.06 12.25 -10.95
CA ILE A 305 -9.86 13.46 -10.75
C ILE A 305 -9.34 14.60 -11.61
N ILE A 306 -8.03 14.90 -11.54
CA ILE A 306 -7.46 16.00 -12.31
C ILE A 306 -7.65 15.74 -13.80
N ALA A 307 -7.52 14.49 -14.25
CA ALA A 307 -7.71 14.14 -15.64
C ALA A 307 -9.17 14.31 -16.10
N SER A 308 -10.12 13.88 -15.28
CA SER A 308 -11.55 14.10 -15.52
C SER A 308 -11.89 15.60 -15.60
N LEU A 309 -11.42 16.39 -14.62
CA LEU A 309 -11.67 17.83 -14.59
C LEU A 309 -11.00 18.57 -15.75
N ALA A 310 -9.76 18.23 -16.07
CA ALA A 310 -9.03 18.81 -17.20
C ALA A 310 -9.72 18.50 -18.53
N MET A 311 -10.17 17.26 -18.73
CA MET A 311 -10.90 16.86 -19.93
C MET A 311 -12.27 17.53 -19.99
N GLY A 312 -13.00 17.61 -18.87
CA GLY A 312 -14.28 18.32 -18.80
C GLY A 312 -14.17 19.81 -19.10
N ALA A 313 -13.21 20.50 -18.48
CA ALA A 313 -12.96 21.90 -18.75
C ALA A 313 -12.49 22.13 -20.20
N GLY A 314 -11.57 21.31 -20.70
CA GLY A 314 -11.09 21.41 -22.08
C GLY A 314 -12.19 21.19 -23.10
N PHE A 315 -13.04 20.19 -22.88
CA PHE A 315 -14.18 19.90 -23.76
C PHE A 315 -15.27 20.96 -23.69
N PHE A 316 -15.62 21.44 -22.48
CA PHE A 316 -16.56 22.55 -22.31
C PHE A 316 -16.07 23.80 -23.06
N MET A 317 -14.81 24.17 -22.87
CA MET A 317 -14.21 25.33 -23.52
C MET A 317 -14.13 25.14 -25.03
N TYR A 318 -13.82 23.93 -25.52
CA TYR A 318 -13.88 23.60 -26.94
C TYR A 318 -15.26 23.88 -27.54
N ILE A 319 -16.34 23.37 -26.92
CA ILE A 319 -17.73 23.59 -27.38
C ILE A 319 -18.10 25.07 -27.28
N LEU A 320 -17.75 25.74 -26.18
CA LEU A 320 -18.00 27.18 -26.02
C LEU A 320 -17.34 27.99 -27.14
N TRP A 321 -16.16 27.57 -27.58
CA TRP A 321 -15.41 28.20 -28.67
C TRP A 321 -15.97 27.87 -30.06
N LEU A 322 -16.90 26.92 -30.20
CA LEU A 322 -17.60 26.68 -31.46
C LEU A 322 -18.67 27.75 -31.74
N PHE A 323 -19.19 28.42 -30.72
CA PHE A 323 -20.13 29.54 -30.90
C PHE A 323 -19.49 30.72 -31.66
N PRO A 324 -20.25 31.56 -32.37
CA PRO A 324 -19.76 32.56 -33.31
C PRO A 324 -19.08 33.77 -32.64
N LEU A 325 -17.94 33.54 -31.97
CA LEU A 325 -17.02 34.57 -31.49
C LEU A 325 -15.99 34.87 -32.58
N ASN A 326 -16.45 35.43 -33.70
CA ASN A 326 -15.68 35.57 -34.95
C ASN A 326 -14.32 36.28 -34.76
N HIS A 327 -14.23 37.25 -33.85
CA HIS A 327 -12.98 37.96 -33.59
C HIS A 327 -11.94 37.08 -32.86
N LEU A 328 -12.35 36.28 -31.87
CA LEU A 328 -11.43 35.47 -31.06
C LEU A 328 -10.97 34.21 -31.79
N LYS A 329 -11.81 33.65 -32.67
CA LYS A 329 -11.49 32.45 -33.46
C LYS A 329 -10.32 32.65 -34.41
N ARG A 330 -10.09 33.88 -34.89
CA ARG A 330 -9.00 34.20 -35.80
C ARG A 330 -7.62 34.06 -35.14
N GLU A 331 -7.55 34.30 -33.83
CA GLU A 331 -6.29 34.23 -33.09
C GLU A 331 -6.12 32.88 -32.36
N PHE A 332 -7.21 32.32 -31.82
CA PHE A 332 -7.17 31.10 -31.01
C PHE A 332 -8.08 30.02 -31.59
N PRO A 333 -7.53 28.95 -32.17
CA PRO A 333 -8.34 27.83 -32.63
C PRO A 333 -8.92 27.09 -31.42
N SER A 334 -10.19 26.68 -31.53
CA SER A 334 -10.93 25.99 -30.46
C SER A 334 -10.21 24.75 -29.93
N ILE A 335 -9.43 24.10 -30.80
CA ILE A 335 -8.70 22.87 -30.50
C ILE A 335 -7.62 23.00 -29.42
N VAL A 336 -7.12 24.22 -29.20
CA VAL A 336 -6.09 24.50 -28.18
C VAL A 336 -6.56 24.07 -26.80
N TRP A 337 -7.87 24.18 -26.51
CA TRP A 337 -8.46 23.77 -25.24
C TRP A 337 -8.31 22.25 -25.00
N LEU A 338 -8.43 21.43 -26.04
CA LEU A 338 -8.23 19.99 -25.95
C LEU A 338 -6.74 19.63 -25.81
N ILE A 339 -5.86 20.33 -26.53
CA ILE A 339 -4.39 20.16 -26.38
C ILE A 339 -3.98 20.47 -24.94
N MET A 340 -4.46 21.58 -24.37
CA MET A 340 -4.18 21.94 -22.99
C MET A 340 -4.66 20.88 -22.00
N ALA A 341 -5.88 20.35 -22.19
CA ALA A 341 -6.38 19.25 -21.36
C ALA A 341 -5.47 18.00 -21.45
N VAL A 342 -5.08 17.60 -22.65
CA VAL A 342 -4.18 16.44 -22.87
C VAL A 342 -2.81 16.67 -22.22
N VAL A 343 -2.23 17.87 -22.30
CA VAL A 343 -0.95 18.21 -21.67
C VAL A 343 -1.05 18.17 -20.13
N ILE A 344 -2.14 18.70 -19.56
CA ILE A 344 -2.39 18.62 -18.12
C ILE A 344 -2.47 17.16 -17.68
N ILE A 345 -3.24 16.34 -18.41
CA ILE A 345 -3.41 14.92 -18.12
C ILE A 345 -2.08 14.17 -18.24
N HIS A 346 -1.29 14.41 -19.28
CA HIS A 346 0.04 13.81 -19.41
C HIS A 346 0.95 14.21 -18.26
N THR A 347 0.91 15.49 -17.87
CA THR A 347 1.71 16.02 -16.76
C THR A 347 1.34 15.34 -15.43
N THR A 348 0.07 15.21 -15.11
CA THR A 348 -0.36 14.57 -13.86
C THR A 348 -0.19 13.06 -13.89
N SER A 349 -0.38 12.43 -15.05
CA SER A 349 -0.37 10.98 -15.19
C SER A 349 1.03 10.39 -15.32
N VAL A 350 1.96 11.11 -15.95
CA VAL A 350 3.31 10.62 -16.32
C VAL A 350 4.40 11.42 -15.65
N VAL A 351 4.33 12.75 -15.69
CA VAL A 351 5.44 13.62 -15.24
C VAL A 351 5.53 13.69 -13.72
N LEU A 352 4.43 13.97 -13.02
CA LEU A 352 4.42 14.07 -11.56
C LEU A 352 4.87 12.76 -10.86
N PRO A 353 4.41 11.57 -11.28
CA PRO A 353 4.85 10.31 -10.68
C PRO A 353 6.33 10.05 -10.93
N THR A 354 6.82 10.37 -12.14
CA THR A 354 8.23 10.28 -12.50
C THR A 354 9.09 11.16 -11.61
N ILE A 355 8.72 12.43 -11.45
CA ILE A 355 9.43 13.37 -10.57
C ILE A 355 9.41 12.89 -9.11
N THR A 356 8.28 12.36 -8.65
CA THR A 356 8.13 11.85 -7.28
C THR A 356 9.08 10.68 -7.02
N VAL A 357 9.19 9.76 -7.98
CA VAL A 357 10.14 8.64 -7.88
C VAL A 357 11.58 9.12 -7.91
N LEU A 358 11.93 10.00 -8.85
CA LEU A 358 13.29 10.57 -8.95
C LEU A 358 13.70 11.32 -7.69
N ARG A 359 12.78 12.09 -7.09
CA ARG A 359 13.02 12.76 -5.80
C ARG A 359 13.18 11.77 -4.66
N SER A 360 12.41 10.67 -4.65
CA SER A 360 12.53 9.63 -3.63
C SER A 360 13.78 8.75 -3.78
N GLN A 361 14.35 8.68 -4.99
CA GLN A 361 15.58 7.94 -5.28
C GLN A 361 16.84 8.74 -5.00
N ARG A 362 16.75 10.06 -4.82
CA ARG A 362 17.92 10.81 -4.37
C ARG A 362 18.31 10.19 -3.04
N PRO A 363 19.49 9.54 -2.94
CA PRO A 363 19.98 9.12 -1.65
C PRO A 363 19.91 10.38 -0.81
N ILE A 364 19.35 10.28 0.39
CA ILE A 364 19.49 11.37 1.34
C ILE A 364 20.99 11.36 1.60
N SER A 365 21.74 12.14 0.81
CA SER A 365 23.16 12.36 0.99
C SER A 365 23.26 13.10 2.30
N PHE A 366 23.25 12.35 3.39
CA PHE A 366 23.78 12.82 4.64
C PHE A 366 25.22 13.16 4.32
N ALA A 367 25.50 14.46 4.21
CA ALA A 367 26.83 15.02 4.00
C ALA A 367 27.66 14.85 5.28
N GLY A 368 27.70 13.61 5.79
CA GLY A 368 28.61 13.14 6.82
C GLY A 368 29.62 12.19 6.18
N PRO A 369 30.84 12.12 6.71
CA PRO A 369 31.84 11.18 6.23
C PRO A 369 31.29 9.74 6.25
N PRO A 370 31.72 8.88 5.32
CA PRO A 370 31.30 7.48 5.20
C PRO A 370 31.91 6.64 6.32
N LEU A 371 31.66 7.00 7.57
CA LEU A 371 31.76 6.06 8.67
C LEU A 371 30.54 5.16 8.51
N LEU A 372 30.76 3.96 7.96
CA LEU A 372 29.79 2.86 7.84
C LEU A 372 28.76 2.96 8.97
N PRO A 373 27.59 3.59 8.72
CA PRO A 373 26.51 3.49 9.67
C PRO A 373 26.07 2.05 9.50
N THR A 374 26.46 1.18 10.44
CA THR A 374 25.78 -0.09 10.60
C THR A 374 24.28 0.20 10.58
N ALA A 375 23.46 -0.68 9.99
CA ALA A 375 22.03 -0.44 9.85
C ALA A 375 21.41 0.11 11.16
N GLU A 376 21.94 -0.35 12.30
CA GLU A 376 21.72 0.17 13.65
C GLU A 376 21.82 1.69 13.83
N THR A 377 22.88 2.38 13.38
CA THR A 377 23.07 3.82 13.68
C THR A 377 21.98 4.68 13.02
N TYR A 378 21.56 4.30 11.81
CA TYR A 378 20.49 4.97 11.07
C TYR A 378 19.11 4.73 11.68
N PHE A 379 18.94 3.54 12.26
CA PHE A 379 17.78 3.18 13.05
C PHE A 379 17.72 4.07 14.31
N TYR A 380 18.76 4.09 15.14
CA TYR A 380 18.78 4.82 16.42
C TYR A 380 18.42 6.30 16.29
N GLN A 381 18.95 7.00 15.28
CA GLN A 381 18.68 8.44 15.13
C GLN A 381 17.21 8.73 14.81
N ARG A 382 16.51 7.81 14.13
CA ARG A 382 15.10 7.97 13.77
C ARG A 382 14.13 7.54 14.88
N TYR A 383 14.52 6.54 15.69
CA TYR A 383 13.79 6.10 16.89
C TYR A 383 13.64 7.21 17.95
N SER A 384 14.49 8.25 17.88
CA SER A 384 14.46 9.39 18.80
C SER A 384 13.23 10.30 18.64
N SER A 385 12.59 10.35 17.46
CA SER A 385 11.51 11.31 17.25
C SER A 385 10.29 11.03 18.15
N PRO A 386 9.68 12.06 18.77
CA PRO A 386 8.54 11.86 19.68
C PRO A 386 7.36 11.17 18.97
N HIS A 387 7.12 11.50 17.69
CA HIS A 387 6.10 10.86 16.87
C HIS A 387 6.37 9.38 16.58
N TRP A 388 7.64 8.97 16.50
CA TRP A 388 7.97 7.57 16.35
C TRP A 388 7.63 6.80 17.64
N ARG A 389 7.97 7.35 18.81
CA ARG A 389 7.58 6.75 20.10
C ARG A 389 6.07 6.62 20.25
N GLU A 390 5.32 7.66 19.85
CA GLU A 390 3.86 7.61 19.80
C GLU A 390 3.36 6.50 18.86
N PHE A 391 3.94 6.39 17.67
CA PHE A 391 3.61 5.33 16.72
C PHE A 391 3.86 3.92 17.27
N ILE A 392 4.98 3.70 17.96
CA ILE A 392 5.27 2.43 18.63
C ILE A 392 4.23 2.14 19.71
N GLY A 393 3.82 3.14 20.50
CA GLY A 393 2.72 3.01 21.45
C GLY A 393 1.40 2.64 20.80
N VAL A 394 1.09 3.22 19.64
CA VAL A 394 -0.10 2.87 18.84
C VAL A 394 -0.03 1.43 18.36
N LEU A 395 1.13 0.95 17.90
CA LEU A 395 1.33 -0.44 17.49
C LEU A 395 1.24 -1.43 18.64
N ALA A 396 1.75 -1.08 19.82
CA ALA A 396 1.67 -1.92 21.01
C ALA A 396 0.24 -2.05 21.55
N SER A 397 -0.59 -1.02 21.35
CA SER A 397 -2.00 -1.06 21.78
C SER A 397 -2.91 -1.80 20.77
N PRO A 398 -3.80 -2.70 21.21
CA PRO A 398 -4.71 -3.41 20.30
C PRO A 398 -5.70 -2.45 19.61
N GLN A 399 -6.11 -1.37 20.31
CA GLN A 399 -6.97 -0.34 19.74
C GLN A 399 -6.24 0.50 18.69
N GLY A 400 -4.98 0.88 18.95
CA GLY A 400 -4.14 1.61 18.01
C GLY A 400 -3.83 0.79 16.76
N LEU A 401 -3.53 -0.50 16.91
CA LEU A 401 -3.35 -1.41 15.79
C LEU A 401 -4.64 -1.58 14.97
N ALA A 402 -5.80 -1.68 15.63
CA ALA A 402 -7.10 -1.73 14.94
C ALA A 402 -7.36 -0.43 14.13
N ARG A 403 -6.99 0.72 14.68
CA ARG A 403 -7.06 2.02 13.97
C ARG A 403 -6.08 2.06 12.79
N LEU A 404 -4.84 1.62 12.96
CA LEU A 404 -3.86 1.50 11.87
C LEU A 404 -4.34 0.55 10.78
N ARG A 405 -4.99 -0.56 11.12
CA ARG A 405 -5.62 -1.48 10.16
C ARG A 405 -6.66 -0.77 9.32
N GLN A 406 -7.55 0.00 9.94
CA GLN A 406 -8.55 0.80 9.21
C GLN A 406 -7.90 1.84 8.29
N LEU A 407 -6.86 2.53 8.75
CA LEU A 407 -6.12 3.51 7.94
C LEU A 407 -5.39 2.84 6.77
N SER A 408 -4.72 1.71 7.01
CA SER A 408 -4.03 0.96 5.96
C SER A 408 -4.96 0.49 4.84
N THR A 409 -6.21 0.16 5.19
CA THR A 409 -7.26 -0.23 4.24
C THR A 409 -7.66 0.95 3.35
N LYS A 410 -7.71 2.16 3.93
CA LYS A 410 -7.99 3.39 3.19
C LYS A 410 -6.83 3.74 2.24
N CYS A 411 -5.60 3.46 2.67
CA CYS A 411 -4.35 3.74 1.94
C CYS A 411 -3.90 2.65 0.95
N LEU A 412 -4.72 1.61 0.71
CA LEU A 412 -4.35 0.47 -0.15
C LEU A 412 -3.05 -0.24 0.28
N ASN A 413 -2.72 -0.20 1.57
CA ASN A 413 -1.50 -0.76 2.15
C ASN A 413 -1.82 -1.80 3.25
N SER A 414 -2.93 -2.53 3.10
CA SER A 414 -3.34 -3.54 4.09
C SER A 414 -2.33 -4.67 4.26
N GLU A 415 -1.60 -5.02 3.19
CA GLU A 415 -0.57 -6.07 3.23
C GLU A 415 0.56 -5.74 4.22
N LEU A 416 0.89 -4.46 4.43
CA LEU A 416 1.89 -4.05 5.43
C LEU A 416 1.44 -4.41 6.85
N ILE A 417 0.19 -4.13 7.19
CA ILE A 417 -0.36 -4.44 8.53
C ILE A 417 -0.57 -5.96 8.68
N ILE A 418 -1.02 -6.63 7.63
CA ILE A 418 -1.19 -8.09 7.64
C ILE A 418 0.16 -8.78 7.90
N PHE A 419 1.25 -8.32 7.27
CA PHE A 419 2.59 -8.81 7.53
C PHE A 419 2.98 -8.61 9.00
N LEU A 420 2.82 -7.39 9.55
CA LEU A 420 3.22 -7.10 10.93
C LEU A 420 2.52 -8.03 11.91
N GLU A 421 1.23 -8.29 11.71
CA GLU A 421 0.47 -9.20 12.56
C GLU A 421 0.92 -10.66 12.42
N GLU A 422 1.09 -11.16 11.19
CA GLU A 422 1.46 -12.56 10.97
C GLU A 422 2.90 -12.84 11.38
N TYR A 423 3.77 -11.83 11.34
CA TYR A 423 5.13 -11.97 11.84
C TYR A 423 5.15 -12.09 13.36
N GLN A 424 4.31 -11.32 14.06
CA GLN A 424 4.16 -11.45 15.52
C GLN A 424 3.58 -12.81 15.89
N GLU A 425 2.55 -13.28 15.17
CA GLU A 425 1.99 -14.63 15.35
C GLU A 425 3.05 -15.73 15.13
N LEU A 426 3.94 -15.56 14.14
CA LEU A 426 5.05 -16.48 13.92
C LEU A 426 6.05 -16.46 15.09
N LYS A 427 6.41 -15.28 15.62
CA LYS A 427 7.30 -15.18 16.78
C LYS A 427 6.67 -15.76 18.05
N GLU A 428 5.39 -15.53 18.28
CA GLU A 428 4.64 -16.14 19.37
C GLU A 428 4.65 -17.66 19.25
N LEU A 429 4.45 -18.20 18.04
CA LEU A 429 4.51 -19.64 17.78
C LEU A 429 5.90 -20.24 18.06
N VAL A 430 6.99 -19.52 17.74
CA VAL A 430 8.34 -19.98 18.09
C VAL A 430 8.55 -19.94 19.60
N ALA A 431 8.06 -18.90 20.28
CA ALA A 431 8.18 -18.75 21.73
C ALA A 431 7.37 -19.80 22.52
N THR A 432 6.28 -20.33 21.97
CA THR A 432 5.53 -21.44 22.60
C THR A 432 6.25 -22.78 22.47
N VAL A 433 6.93 -23.03 21.35
CA VAL A 433 7.71 -24.26 21.13
C VAL A 433 9.01 -24.23 21.93
N TYR A 434 9.65 -23.06 22.02
CA TYR A 434 10.91 -22.85 22.73
C TYR A 434 10.72 -21.79 23.82
N PRO A 435 10.16 -22.15 24.98
CA PRO A 435 9.96 -21.22 26.07
C PRO A 435 11.31 -20.67 26.54
N ILE A 436 11.42 -19.34 26.57
CA ILE A 436 12.59 -18.67 27.14
C ILE A 436 12.65 -19.05 28.62
N PRO A 437 13.78 -19.61 29.11
CA PRO A 437 13.93 -19.93 30.52
C PRO A 437 13.64 -18.69 31.36
N SER A 438 12.68 -18.79 32.27
CA SER A 438 12.34 -17.70 33.19
C SER A 438 13.61 -17.26 33.92
N PRO A 439 13.89 -15.94 34.04
CA PRO A 439 15.09 -15.43 34.71
C PRO A 439 15.26 -15.82 36.18
N THR A 440 14.30 -16.55 36.75
CA THR A 440 14.20 -16.90 38.17
C THR A 440 15.20 -17.94 38.66
N THR A 441 16.05 -18.48 37.79
CA THR A 441 17.12 -19.43 38.18
C THR A 441 18.52 -18.96 37.80
N PHE A 442 18.74 -17.65 37.63
CA PHE A 442 20.10 -17.17 37.77
C PHE A 442 20.46 -17.28 39.26
N PRO A 443 21.43 -18.13 39.65
CA PRO A 443 21.87 -18.18 41.03
C PRO A 443 22.24 -16.75 41.42
N SER A 444 21.69 -16.29 42.55
CA SER A 444 22.06 -15.01 43.13
C SER A 444 23.59 -14.91 43.09
N PRO A 445 24.16 -13.82 42.56
CA PRO A 445 25.60 -13.66 42.53
C PRO A 445 26.13 -13.93 43.94
N PRO A 446 27.19 -14.75 44.08
CA PRO A 446 27.68 -15.15 45.39
C PRO A 446 27.92 -13.91 46.25
N SER A 447 27.28 -13.86 47.41
CA SER A 447 27.26 -12.72 48.34
C SER A 447 28.59 -12.48 49.05
N THR A 448 29.70 -13.03 48.56
CA THR A 448 31.06 -12.72 49.00
C THR A 448 31.57 -11.43 48.34
N LEU A 449 30.96 -10.30 48.70
CA LEU A 449 31.64 -9.02 48.64
C LEU A 449 32.39 -8.86 49.96
N GLU A 450 33.52 -9.57 50.11
CA GLU A 450 34.47 -9.24 51.17
C GLU A 450 34.94 -7.80 50.96
N SER A 451 34.77 -7.02 52.02
CA SER A 451 35.26 -5.67 52.21
C SER A 451 36.70 -5.50 51.72
N TYR A 452 36.88 -4.95 50.52
CA TYR A 452 38.13 -4.32 50.11
C TYR A 452 38.08 -2.83 50.46
N THR A 453 38.12 -2.54 51.76
CA THR A 453 38.42 -1.20 52.29
C THR A 453 39.92 -1.03 52.32
N GLY A 454 40.49 -0.42 51.28
CA GLY A 454 41.92 -0.08 51.32
C GLY A 454 42.49 0.35 49.98
N MET A 455 42.26 1.60 49.60
CA MET A 455 43.28 2.55 49.13
C MET A 455 42.60 3.79 48.54
N ALA A 456 42.69 4.89 49.29
CA ALA A 456 42.35 6.22 48.81
C ALA A 456 43.40 6.72 47.81
N PRO A 457 43.02 7.24 46.64
CA PRO A 457 43.91 8.07 45.83
C PRO A 457 43.86 9.53 46.30
N SER A 458 45.05 10.08 46.51
CA SER A 458 45.37 11.47 46.81
C SER A 458 44.72 12.48 45.84
N PRO A 459 44.29 13.67 46.30
CA PRO A 459 43.78 14.71 45.44
C PRO A 459 44.95 15.48 44.80
N ALA A 460 45.19 15.26 43.51
CA ALA A 460 46.08 16.09 42.71
C ALA A 460 45.26 16.95 41.74
N SER A 461 45.41 18.26 41.93
CA SER A 461 44.94 19.37 41.12
C SER A 461 45.20 19.19 39.62
N ARG A 462 44.16 19.34 38.80
CA ARG A 462 44.31 19.80 37.42
C ARG A 462 43.21 20.79 37.04
N GLU A 463 43.66 22.03 37.03
CA GLU A 463 43.11 23.23 36.40
C GLU A 463 42.92 23.02 34.89
N PRO A 464 41.83 23.50 34.26
CA PRO A 464 41.68 23.46 32.81
C PRO A 464 42.43 24.64 32.15
N ALA A 465 43.50 24.32 31.42
CA ALA A 465 44.19 25.25 30.55
C ALA A 465 43.23 25.78 29.46
N ARG A 466 42.93 27.08 29.54
CA ARG A 466 42.47 27.92 28.43
C ARG A 466 43.67 28.26 27.53
N LEU A 467 43.42 28.39 26.22
CA LEU A 467 43.99 29.35 25.23
C LEU A 467 43.86 28.75 23.79
N PRO A 468 43.94 29.52 22.69
CA PRO A 468 43.16 30.72 22.36
C PRO A 468 42.63 30.73 20.90
N ILE A 469 41.64 31.59 20.66
CA ILE A 469 41.49 32.53 19.53
C ILE A 469 42.27 32.22 18.23
N LEU A 470 41.52 31.96 17.14
CA LEU A 470 41.82 32.55 15.83
C LEU A 470 40.50 32.89 15.11
N GLN A 471 40.17 34.17 15.18
CA GLN A 471 39.10 34.84 14.44
C GLN A 471 39.81 35.71 13.39
N GLN A 472 39.72 35.36 12.10
CA GLN A 472 39.78 36.32 10.98
C GLN A 472 39.54 35.59 9.65
N LEU A 473 38.34 35.75 9.10
CA LEU A 473 38.08 36.12 7.71
C LEU A 473 36.56 36.24 7.57
N GLY A 474 36.06 37.44 7.81
CA GLY A 474 34.67 37.79 7.57
C GLY A 474 34.40 37.90 6.09
N TRP A 475 33.27 37.36 5.63
CA TRP A 475 32.62 37.82 4.41
C TRP A 475 31.12 37.99 4.65
N ALA A 476 30.68 39.18 4.27
CA ALA A 476 29.40 39.78 4.54
C ALA A 476 28.23 39.07 3.86
N LYS A 477 27.04 39.22 4.47
CA LYS A 477 25.74 39.13 3.81
C LYS A 477 25.68 40.16 2.68
N THR A 478 25.60 39.70 1.43
CA THR A 478 24.80 40.31 0.35
C THR A 478 24.67 39.33 -0.82
N GLY A 479 23.54 39.37 -1.52
CA GLY A 479 23.44 38.83 -2.89
C GLY A 479 22.44 37.70 -3.06
N GLY A 480 21.20 38.05 -3.40
CA GLY A 480 20.24 37.14 -4.01
C GLY A 480 20.81 36.55 -5.29
N ARG A 481 20.76 35.22 -5.43
CA ARG A 481 21.15 34.53 -6.66
C ARG A 481 19.93 34.31 -7.55
N ARG A 482 19.86 35.16 -8.56
CA ARG A 482 19.11 34.98 -9.80
C ARG A 482 19.77 33.83 -10.56
N TRP A 483 19.08 32.73 -10.79
CA TRP A 483 19.56 31.67 -11.68
C TRP A 483 19.32 32.13 -13.12
N SER A 484 20.39 32.55 -13.81
CA SER A 484 20.37 32.73 -15.25
C SER A 484 20.80 31.42 -15.91
N PHE A 485 19.90 30.83 -16.69
CA PHE A 485 20.25 29.79 -17.66
C PHE A 485 21.02 30.46 -18.80
N ARG A 486 22.33 30.18 -18.93
CA ARG A 486 23.03 30.36 -20.21
C ARG A 486 22.80 29.09 -21.03
N ILE A 487 21.95 29.20 -22.05
CA ILE A 487 21.90 28.23 -23.13
C ILE A 487 23.13 28.53 -24.00
N ALA A 488 24.09 27.61 -24.03
CA ALA A 488 25.13 27.60 -25.04
C ALA A 488 24.47 27.19 -26.37
N ALA A 489 24.23 28.17 -27.25
CA ALA A 489 23.88 27.92 -28.63
C ALA A 489 25.13 27.40 -29.36
N GLY A 490 25.23 26.08 -29.51
CA GLY A 490 26.14 25.47 -30.45
C GLY A 490 25.59 25.68 -31.86
N ALA A 491 26.19 26.59 -32.61
CA ALA A 491 25.96 26.75 -34.03
C ALA A 491 26.44 25.48 -34.75
N MET A 492 25.52 24.69 -35.30
CA MET A 492 25.86 23.73 -36.35
C MET A 492 25.61 24.42 -37.69
N GLY A 493 26.71 24.65 -38.39
CA GLY A 493 26.77 25.25 -39.70
C GLY A 493 26.12 24.38 -40.77
N THR A 494 25.56 25.08 -41.74
CA THR A 494 25.01 24.65 -43.01
C THR A 494 26.10 24.13 -43.97
N GLY A 495 25.80 23.05 -44.68
CA GLY A 495 26.53 22.53 -45.84
C GLY A 495 26.30 21.02 -45.93
N LEU A 496 25.91 20.39 -47.04
CA LEU A 496 25.98 20.73 -48.45
C LEU A 496 24.91 19.92 -49.20
N ALA A 497 24.57 20.43 -50.39
CA ALA A 497 23.74 19.78 -51.40
C ALA A 497 24.37 18.49 -51.95
N GLY A 498 23.53 17.53 -52.31
CA GLY A 498 23.88 16.35 -53.11
C GLY A 498 22.61 15.67 -53.64
N SER A 499 22.40 15.75 -54.95
CA SER A 499 21.28 15.16 -55.71
C SER A 499 21.46 13.64 -55.92
N PRO A 500 20.44 12.91 -56.41
CA PRO A 500 20.28 11.47 -56.21
C PRO A 500 20.96 10.62 -57.29
N GLY A 501 21.33 9.40 -56.92
CA GLY A 501 21.82 8.38 -57.85
C GLY A 501 21.20 7.02 -57.51
N ASP A 502 20.52 6.46 -58.50
CA ASP A 502 19.95 5.12 -58.57
C ASP A 502 20.92 4.01 -58.15
N TYR A 503 20.43 3.00 -57.45
CA TYR A 503 20.84 1.60 -57.67
C TYR A 503 19.73 0.64 -57.21
N ALA A 504 19.16 -0.04 -58.20
CA ALA A 504 18.37 -1.25 -58.04
C ALA A 504 19.29 -2.48 -57.99
N ARG A 505 19.05 -3.42 -57.07
CA ARG A 505 18.91 -4.88 -57.31
C ARG A 505 18.94 -5.69 -56.02
N ASP A 506 17.90 -6.52 -55.89
CA ASP A 506 17.91 -7.94 -55.53
C ASP A 506 19.07 -8.50 -54.69
N ASN A 507 18.74 -9.11 -53.54
CA ASN A 507 18.80 -10.57 -53.44
C ASN A 507 18.17 -11.12 -52.15
N SER A 508 17.40 -12.17 -52.41
CA SER A 508 16.79 -13.22 -51.60
C SER A 508 17.52 -13.78 -50.36
N LEU A 509 16.70 -14.05 -49.33
CA LEU A 509 16.64 -15.26 -48.46
C LEU A 509 17.77 -15.45 -47.40
N PRO A 510 17.67 -16.46 -46.49
CA PRO A 510 16.95 -16.37 -45.21
C PRO A 510 17.85 -16.80 -44.02
N LEU A 511 17.48 -16.54 -42.77
CA LEU A 511 18.15 -17.20 -41.63
C LEU A 511 17.17 -17.64 -40.53
N THR A 512 17.11 -18.97 -40.41
CA THR A 512 16.74 -19.78 -39.24
C THR A 512 17.76 -19.63 -38.09
N PRO A 513 17.42 -20.08 -36.86
CA PRO A 513 18.17 -19.77 -35.65
C PRO A 513 19.26 -20.81 -35.36
N VAL A 514 20.37 -20.38 -34.77
CA VAL A 514 21.42 -21.26 -34.22
C VAL A 514 21.55 -21.03 -32.71
N LEU A 515 21.28 -22.09 -31.97
CA LEU A 515 21.75 -22.35 -30.60
C LEU A 515 23.24 -22.66 -30.67
N GLN A 516 24.07 -22.05 -29.82
CA GLN A 516 25.26 -22.73 -29.30
C GLN A 516 25.72 -22.18 -27.96
N ASP A 517 26.15 -23.14 -27.15
CA ASP A 517 26.40 -23.14 -25.72
C ASP A 517 27.92 -23.06 -25.42
N VAL A 518 28.27 -22.69 -24.17
CA VAL A 518 29.50 -23.07 -23.40
C VAL A 518 30.83 -22.40 -23.84
N ALA A 519 31.76 -21.85 -23.02
CA ALA A 519 31.95 -21.54 -21.58
C ALA A 519 33.31 -20.74 -21.46
N PRO A 520 34.18 -20.86 -20.42
CA PRO A 520 34.21 -20.15 -19.12
C PRO A 520 35.54 -19.38 -18.83
N TYR A 521 35.75 -19.01 -17.55
CA TYR A 521 36.90 -18.37 -16.84
C TYR A 521 36.73 -16.86 -16.56
N ALA A 522 37.03 -16.30 -15.38
CA ALA A 522 37.97 -16.70 -14.32
C ALA A 522 37.59 -16.06 -12.94
N PRO A 523 38.31 -16.38 -11.84
CA PRO A 523 37.86 -16.23 -10.45
C PRO A 523 38.17 -14.86 -9.83
N ILE A 524 37.40 -14.48 -8.81
CA ILE A 524 37.66 -13.29 -7.96
C ILE A 524 37.95 -13.79 -6.53
N PRO A 525 39.01 -13.28 -5.86
CA PRO A 525 39.56 -13.90 -4.66
C PRO A 525 38.70 -13.71 -3.42
N THR A 526 38.67 -14.77 -2.62
CA THR A 526 38.18 -14.81 -1.24
C THR A 526 39.09 -14.00 -0.33
N GLN A 527 38.57 -12.90 0.23
CA GLN A 527 39.15 -12.26 1.39
C GLN A 527 38.16 -12.41 2.55
N THR A 528 38.44 -13.39 3.40
CA THR A 528 37.78 -13.63 4.68
C THR A 528 38.33 -12.66 5.71
N GLU A 529 37.59 -11.58 5.99
CA GLU A 529 37.74 -10.82 7.23
C GLU A 529 36.48 -11.01 8.06
N GLY A 530 36.66 -11.53 9.27
CA GLY A 530 35.59 -11.89 10.20
C GLY A 530 34.88 -10.65 10.73
N MET A 531 33.61 -10.51 10.37
CA MET A 531 32.67 -9.63 11.06
C MET A 531 32.16 -10.34 12.32
N MET A 532 32.79 -10.07 13.46
CA MET A 532 32.21 -10.35 14.77
C MET A 532 31.16 -9.26 15.06
N GLY A 533 29.89 -9.56 14.76
CA GLY A 533 28.75 -8.70 15.08
C GLY A 533 28.28 -8.94 16.51
N ILE A 534 28.29 -7.89 17.33
CA ILE A 534 27.65 -7.87 18.65
C ILE A 534 26.16 -7.58 18.42
N TYR A 535 25.32 -8.60 18.58
CA TYR A 535 23.86 -8.46 18.55
C TYR A 535 23.39 -7.72 19.81
N VAL A 536 22.76 -6.55 19.63
CA VAL A 536 22.06 -5.87 20.73
C VAL A 536 20.76 -6.63 21.05
N ASN A 537 20.52 -6.81 22.34
CA ASN A 537 19.49 -7.66 22.92
C ASN A 537 18.06 -7.14 22.62
N PHE A 538 17.44 -7.68 21.59
CA PHE A 538 16.05 -7.41 21.16
C PHE A 538 14.99 -7.84 22.21
N ALA A 539 15.40 -8.54 23.26
CA ALA A 539 14.56 -8.99 24.36
C ALA A 539 13.84 -7.85 25.09
N GLU A 540 14.39 -6.64 25.16
CA GLU A 540 13.72 -5.50 25.82
C GLU A 540 12.56 -4.94 25.00
N THR A 541 12.66 -4.95 23.67
CA THR A 541 11.53 -4.55 22.82
C THR A 541 10.44 -5.62 22.87
N TRP A 542 10.83 -6.90 22.87
CA TRP A 542 9.89 -8.03 23.04
C TRP A 542 9.10 -7.97 24.37
N ARG A 543 9.75 -7.55 25.47
CA ARG A 543 9.10 -7.37 26.79
C ARG A 543 8.00 -6.31 26.81
N LEU A 544 8.06 -5.30 25.93
CA LEU A 544 7.01 -4.27 25.81
C LEU A 544 5.80 -4.75 24.98
N TYR A 545 5.91 -5.87 24.25
CA TYR A 545 4.90 -6.31 23.28
C TYR A 545 4.05 -7.52 23.72
N VAL A 546 4.38 -8.21 24.81
CA VAL A 546 3.59 -9.36 25.31
C VAL A 546 3.06 -9.12 26.74
N PRO A 547 1.95 -8.37 26.92
CA PRO A 547 1.34 -8.22 28.25
C PRO A 547 0.60 -9.49 28.72
N ALA A 548 0.15 -10.34 27.79
CA ALA A 548 -0.76 -11.45 28.11
C ALA A 548 -0.08 -12.69 28.72
N ALA A 549 1.22 -12.90 28.48
CA ALA A 549 1.95 -14.03 29.04
C ALA A 549 2.41 -13.81 30.50
N GLN A 550 2.58 -12.55 30.91
CA GLN A 550 3.05 -12.21 32.27
C GLN A 550 1.94 -12.35 33.33
N SER A 551 0.68 -12.10 32.97
CA SER A 551 -0.46 -12.18 33.90
C SER A 551 -0.81 -13.61 34.31
N ALA A 552 -0.51 -14.61 33.47
CA ALA A 552 -0.82 -16.02 33.74
C ALA A 552 0.21 -16.69 34.67
N MET A 553 1.44 -16.16 34.75
CA MET A 553 2.50 -16.74 35.58
C MET A 553 2.51 -16.23 37.03
N ALA A 554 1.79 -15.14 37.34
CA ALA A 554 1.71 -14.61 38.70
C ALA A 554 0.80 -15.41 39.65
N ALA A 555 -0.01 -16.35 39.13
CA ALA A 555 -1.00 -17.10 39.91
C ALA A 555 -0.51 -18.48 40.42
N ALA A 556 0.66 -18.96 39.98
CA ALA A 556 1.18 -20.27 40.36
C ALA A 556 2.62 -20.14 40.84
N HIS A 557 2.81 -20.03 42.16
CA HIS A 557 3.80 -20.82 42.92
C HIS A 557 3.93 -20.30 44.36
N SER A 558 3.34 -21.05 45.30
CA SER A 558 3.86 -21.25 46.65
C SER A 558 4.22 -22.73 46.78
N THR A 559 5.50 -23.04 47.03
CA THR A 559 6.00 -24.07 47.94
C THR A 559 7.48 -24.35 47.68
N THR A 560 8.24 -24.22 48.75
CA THR A 560 9.67 -24.47 48.95
C THR A 560 10.00 -25.95 49.07
N SER A 561 11.14 -26.39 48.54
CA SER A 561 12.01 -27.33 49.26
C SER A 561 13.47 -27.26 48.78
N THR A 562 14.37 -27.40 49.74
CA THR A 562 15.82 -27.19 49.66
C THR A 562 16.52 -28.54 49.58
N SER A 563 17.49 -28.71 48.68
CA SER A 563 18.60 -29.65 48.91
C SER A 563 19.84 -29.22 48.14
N ALA A 564 20.97 -29.24 48.83
CA ALA A 564 22.27 -28.78 48.35
C ALA A 564 23.14 -29.97 47.93
N GLY A 565 23.77 -29.88 46.75
CA GLY A 565 24.78 -30.82 46.28
C GLY A 565 25.95 -30.05 45.63
N ARG A 566 27.14 -30.16 46.23
CA ARG A 566 28.44 -29.68 45.71
C ARG A 566 28.92 -30.57 44.57
N LEU A 567 29.46 -29.99 43.49
CA LEU A 567 30.53 -30.54 42.61
C LEU A 567 31.13 -29.35 41.81
N SER A 568 32.38 -28.97 42.08
CA SER A 568 33.62 -29.34 41.37
C SER A 568 33.80 -28.67 40.00
N SER A 569 34.69 -27.68 39.97
CA SER A 569 35.08 -26.86 38.82
C SER A 569 36.12 -27.55 37.94
N SER A 570 35.86 -27.66 36.64
CA SER A 570 36.91 -27.92 35.64
C SER A 570 36.86 -26.84 34.56
N GLY A 571 38.00 -26.19 34.33
CA GLY A 571 38.14 -25.09 33.40
C GLY A 571 38.05 -25.53 31.94
N HIS A 572 37.07 -24.98 31.23
CA HIS A 572 37.05 -24.95 29.78
C HIS A 572 36.93 -23.50 29.31
N ARG A 573 37.79 -23.11 28.36
CA ARG A 573 37.78 -21.81 27.70
C ARG A 573 36.44 -21.62 27.00
N HIS A 574 35.60 -20.74 27.52
CA HIS A 574 34.41 -20.25 26.83
C HIS A 574 34.83 -19.41 25.63
N SER A 575 34.68 -19.96 24.42
CA SER A 575 34.34 -19.12 23.28
C SER A 575 33.02 -18.44 23.62
N SER A 576 32.95 -17.13 23.46
CA SER A 576 31.73 -16.33 23.62
C SER A 576 30.67 -16.79 22.61
N GLY A 577 30.01 -17.91 22.89
CA GLY A 577 28.93 -18.47 22.09
C GLY A 577 27.83 -17.43 22.02
N CYS A 578 27.58 -16.93 20.81
CA CYS A 578 26.47 -16.03 20.58
C CYS A 578 25.20 -16.79 20.98
N VAL A 579 24.36 -16.16 21.80
CA VAL A 579 23.09 -16.68 22.36
C VAL A 579 22.04 -16.98 21.25
N MET A 580 22.43 -16.99 19.98
CA MET A 580 21.56 -17.20 18.82
C MET A 580 21.38 -18.67 18.43
N ASP A 581 22.24 -19.59 18.88
CA ASP A 581 22.07 -21.05 18.63
C ASP A 581 21.00 -21.71 19.53
N LEU A 582 20.25 -20.92 20.31
CA LEU A 582 19.33 -21.43 21.34
C LEU A 582 18.02 -22.01 20.79
N TYR A 583 17.74 -21.87 19.50
CA TYR A 583 16.49 -22.33 18.89
C TYR A 583 16.78 -23.27 17.71
N PRO A 584 16.81 -24.60 17.91
CA PRO A 584 16.98 -25.56 16.81
C PRO A 584 15.70 -25.68 15.97
N ILE A 585 15.23 -24.58 15.37
CA ILE A 585 13.97 -24.49 14.59
C ILE A 585 13.98 -25.51 13.45
N ARG A 586 15.16 -25.82 12.91
CA ARG A 586 15.38 -26.80 11.84
C ARG A 586 14.85 -28.19 12.16
N ASP A 587 14.82 -28.58 13.43
CA ASP A 587 14.36 -29.91 13.85
C ASP A 587 12.82 -29.99 13.96
N HIS A 588 12.12 -28.85 13.86
CA HIS A 588 10.68 -28.77 14.00
C HIS A 588 10.00 -28.54 12.63
N SER A 589 9.60 -29.63 11.97
CA SER A 589 9.02 -29.61 10.61
C SER A 589 7.85 -28.64 10.43
N PHE A 590 6.98 -28.52 11.44
CA PHE A 590 5.87 -27.58 11.44
C PHE A 590 6.31 -26.11 11.49
N LEU A 591 7.39 -25.78 12.21
CA LEU A 591 7.91 -24.41 12.24
C LEU A 591 8.58 -24.08 10.90
N CYS A 592 9.40 -24.99 10.38
CA CYS A 592 10.01 -24.85 9.05
C CYS A 592 8.96 -24.56 7.96
N LEU A 593 7.85 -25.33 7.95
CA LEU A 593 6.74 -25.11 7.02
C LEU A 593 6.09 -23.73 7.23
N SER A 594 5.92 -23.30 8.49
CA SER A 594 5.34 -22.01 8.83
C SER A 594 6.20 -20.84 8.32
N TYR A 595 7.52 -20.93 8.49
CA TYR A 595 8.50 -20.00 7.93
C TYR A 595 8.46 -19.96 6.39
N GLN A 596 8.38 -21.12 5.74
CA GLN A 596 8.28 -21.22 4.29
C GLN A 596 6.99 -20.62 3.74
N MET A 597 5.85 -20.89 4.37
CA MET A 597 4.57 -20.27 4.00
C MET A 597 4.59 -18.75 4.20
N PHE A 598 5.20 -18.28 5.29
CA PHE A 598 5.36 -16.84 5.55
C PHE A 598 6.23 -16.16 4.47
N TYR A 599 7.38 -16.77 4.14
CA TYR A 599 8.24 -16.32 3.05
C TYR A 599 7.51 -16.27 1.71
N GLN A 600 6.86 -17.38 1.30
CA GLN A 600 6.11 -17.45 0.04
C GLN A 600 5.03 -16.38 -0.06
N ARG A 601 4.39 -16.07 1.06
CA ARG A 601 3.28 -15.12 1.11
C ARG A 601 3.73 -13.65 1.02
N PHE A 602 4.84 -13.29 1.66
CA PHE A 602 5.22 -11.88 1.82
C PHE A 602 6.57 -11.49 1.21
N VAL A 603 7.52 -12.39 1.11
CA VAL A 603 8.90 -12.04 0.74
C VAL A 603 9.26 -12.58 -0.64
N ALA A 604 8.77 -13.77 -1.00
CA ALA A 604 9.07 -14.42 -2.25
C ALA A 604 8.80 -13.53 -3.46
N LYS A 605 9.62 -13.68 -4.50
CA LYS A 605 9.52 -12.93 -5.76
C LYS A 605 8.12 -13.05 -6.34
N GLY A 606 7.43 -11.91 -6.50
CA GLY A 606 6.06 -11.85 -7.02
C GLY A 606 4.97 -11.81 -5.95
N SER A 607 5.31 -12.00 -4.67
CA SER A 607 4.41 -11.71 -3.56
C SER A 607 4.02 -10.22 -3.52
N ALA A 608 2.87 -9.90 -2.92
CA ALA A 608 2.36 -8.53 -2.86
C ALA A 608 3.33 -7.55 -2.18
N LEU A 609 4.16 -8.07 -1.27
CA LEU A 609 5.04 -7.27 -0.43
C LEU A 609 6.51 -7.29 -0.89
N SER A 610 6.96 -8.30 -1.64
CA SER A 610 8.26 -8.24 -2.37
C SER A 610 8.39 -6.99 -3.24
N VAL A 611 7.24 -6.46 -3.68
CA VAL A 611 7.06 -5.23 -4.46
C VAL A 611 7.24 -3.95 -3.60
N ALA A 612 7.60 -4.05 -2.33
CA ALA A 612 7.93 -2.91 -1.47
C ALA A 612 9.33 -3.05 -0.84
N LEU A 613 9.94 -4.22 -0.94
CA LEU A 613 11.19 -4.56 -0.27
C LEU A 613 12.41 -4.26 -1.17
N PRO A 614 13.52 -3.75 -0.59
CA PRO A 614 14.81 -3.72 -1.29
C PRO A 614 15.20 -5.13 -1.75
N ARG A 615 15.85 -5.23 -2.92
CA ARG A 615 16.23 -6.53 -3.49
C ARG A 615 17.20 -7.26 -2.57
N GLU A 616 18.12 -6.51 -1.97
CA GLU A 616 19.13 -7.02 -1.05
C GLU A 616 18.46 -7.72 0.13
N VAL A 617 17.41 -7.13 0.71
CA VAL A 617 16.66 -7.72 1.83
C VAL A 617 15.94 -9.00 1.41
N VAL A 618 15.35 -9.03 0.22
CA VAL A 618 14.67 -10.23 -0.30
C VAL A 618 15.68 -11.35 -0.54
N ASP A 619 16.80 -11.04 -1.20
CA ASP A 619 17.84 -12.02 -1.54
C ASP A 619 18.51 -12.58 -0.25
N THR A 620 18.75 -11.76 0.78
CA THR A 620 19.25 -12.22 2.08
C THR A 620 18.30 -13.21 2.76
N VAL A 621 17.00 -12.90 2.81
CA VAL A 621 16.01 -13.80 3.43
C VAL A 621 15.84 -15.09 2.61
N GLU A 622 15.85 -14.98 1.28
CA GLU A 622 15.81 -16.13 0.37
C GLU A 622 17.01 -17.05 0.58
N GLU A 623 18.21 -16.49 0.74
CA GLU A 623 19.43 -17.24 1.01
C GLU A 623 19.38 -17.98 2.35
N LEU A 624 18.94 -17.33 3.44
CA LEU A 624 18.77 -17.96 4.75
C LEU A 624 17.77 -19.12 4.67
N LEU A 625 16.65 -18.92 3.96
CA LEU A 625 15.63 -19.95 3.77
C LEU A 625 16.15 -21.15 2.97
N LEU A 626 16.93 -20.91 1.90
CA LEU A 626 17.54 -21.96 1.07
C LEU A 626 18.59 -22.78 1.83
N ARG A 627 19.31 -22.16 2.77
CA ARG A 627 20.25 -22.86 3.66
C ARG A 627 19.55 -23.68 4.74
N GLY A 628 18.26 -23.43 4.98
CA GLY A 628 17.54 -24.00 6.11
C GLY A 628 17.94 -23.38 7.45
N ASP A 629 18.54 -22.18 7.42
CA ASP A 629 18.97 -21.43 8.57
C ASP A 629 17.79 -20.59 9.08
N TYR A 630 16.88 -21.25 9.79
CA TYR A 630 15.71 -20.60 10.39
C TYR A 630 16.10 -19.96 11.73
N SER A 631 16.09 -18.64 11.79
CA SER A 631 16.28 -17.88 13.03
C SER A 631 15.02 -17.08 13.40
N LEU A 632 14.90 -16.71 14.68
CA LEU A 632 13.78 -15.89 15.18
C LEU A 632 13.75 -14.49 14.52
N ASP A 633 14.92 -13.99 14.10
CA ASP A 633 15.15 -12.66 13.55
C ASP A 633 15.34 -12.64 12.02
N MET A 634 15.20 -13.78 11.32
CA MET A 634 15.50 -13.83 9.87
C MET A 634 14.65 -12.86 9.04
N PHE A 635 13.44 -12.50 9.49
CA PHE A 635 12.58 -11.51 8.83
C PHE A 635 12.65 -10.12 9.45
N ASP A 636 13.51 -9.86 10.43
CA ASP A 636 13.66 -8.52 11.04
C ASP A 636 14.09 -7.44 10.03
N PRO A 637 14.97 -7.73 9.03
CA PRO A 637 15.27 -6.77 7.97
C PRO A 637 14.02 -6.36 7.18
N VAL A 638 13.13 -7.32 6.89
CA VAL A 638 11.85 -7.10 6.20
C VAL A 638 10.89 -6.31 7.09
N TRP A 639 10.76 -6.71 8.35
CA TRP A 639 9.93 -6.03 9.35
C TRP A 639 10.33 -4.57 9.53
N CYS A 640 11.63 -4.28 9.63
CA CYS A 640 12.15 -2.92 9.75
C CYS A 640 11.76 -2.02 8.56
N VAL A 641 11.87 -2.54 7.33
CA VAL A 641 11.44 -1.82 6.11
C VAL A 641 9.94 -1.53 6.16
N ILE A 642 9.15 -2.52 6.55
CA ILE A 642 7.68 -2.40 6.61
C ILE A 642 7.25 -1.46 7.71
N LEU A 643 7.87 -1.51 8.88
CA LEU A 643 7.58 -0.64 10.00
C LEU A 643 7.81 0.82 9.63
N ARG A 644 8.91 1.10 8.93
CA ARG A 644 9.19 2.43 8.36
C ARG A 644 8.12 2.86 7.36
N ASP A 645 7.68 1.95 6.49
CA ASP A 645 6.65 2.25 5.49
C ASP A 645 5.28 2.49 6.13
N VAL A 646 4.90 1.72 7.15
CA VAL A 646 3.68 1.94 7.94
C VAL A 646 3.75 3.28 8.66
N TYR A 647 4.88 3.59 9.30
CA TYR A 647 5.06 4.88 9.96
C TYR A 647 4.94 6.04 8.97
N THR A 648 5.71 6.02 7.88
CA THR A 648 5.82 7.17 6.96
C THR A 648 4.58 7.34 6.09
N LYS A 649 4.05 6.24 5.51
CA LYS A 649 2.96 6.30 4.52
C LYS A 649 1.57 6.23 5.15
N ILE A 650 1.44 5.62 6.34
CA ILE A 650 0.13 5.44 6.98
C ILE A 650 0.04 6.38 8.17
N TYR A 651 0.86 6.20 9.19
CA TYR A 651 0.70 6.92 10.45
C TYR A 651 1.00 8.43 10.33
N PHE A 652 2.19 8.78 9.86
CA PHE A 652 2.68 10.16 9.77
C PHE A 652 1.84 10.99 8.80
N GLU A 653 1.57 10.45 7.61
CA GLU A 653 0.81 11.16 6.59
C GLU A 653 -0.65 11.38 7.03
N THR A 654 -1.31 10.38 7.62
CA THR A 654 -2.72 10.50 8.00
C THR A 654 -2.97 11.23 9.32
N THR A 655 -2.01 11.22 10.24
CA THR A 655 -2.18 11.77 11.60
C THR A 655 -1.54 13.14 11.74
N ILE A 656 -0.34 13.34 11.19
CA ILE A 656 0.45 14.56 11.44
C ILE A 656 0.26 15.57 10.31
N THR A 657 0.41 15.14 9.05
CA THR A 657 0.37 16.10 7.93
C THR A 657 -1.03 16.61 7.60
N ARG A 658 -2.08 15.89 8.05
CA ARG A 658 -3.48 16.27 7.84
C ARG A 658 -4.18 16.49 9.18
N PRO A 659 -3.97 17.65 9.84
CA PRO A 659 -4.68 17.95 11.07
C PRO A 659 -6.19 17.93 10.83
N ALA A 660 -6.94 17.46 11.82
CA ALA A 660 -8.39 17.25 11.74
C ALA A 660 -9.18 18.51 11.32
N SER A 661 -8.62 19.71 11.51
CA SER A 661 -9.20 20.99 11.05
C SER A 661 -9.30 21.13 9.53
N LEU A 662 -8.48 20.39 8.76
CA LEU A 662 -8.58 20.31 7.30
C LEU A 662 -9.50 19.17 6.82
N ARG A 663 -9.99 18.30 7.71
CA ARG A 663 -10.96 17.24 7.37
C ARG A 663 -12.42 17.72 7.43
N SER A 664 -12.73 18.78 8.17
CA SER A 664 -14.08 19.37 8.22
C SER A 664 -14.32 20.49 7.21
N SER A 665 -13.25 21.00 6.55
CA SER A 665 -13.41 21.87 5.40
C SER A 665 -13.80 21.03 4.19
N THR A 666 -15.11 20.88 4.01
CA THR A 666 -15.70 20.70 2.68
C THR A 666 -14.96 21.65 1.73
N PHE A 667 -14.47 21.09 0.62
CA PHE A 667 -13.72 21.84 -0.39
C PHE A 667 -14.71 22.78 -1.11
N TRP A 668 -15.04 23.91 -0.47
CA TRP A 668 -15.85 24.95 -1.06
C TRP A 668 -14.95 25.71 -2.04
N VAL A 669 -15.15 25.49 -3.33
CA VAL A 669 -14.75 26.45 -4.35
C VAL A 669 -15.75 27.60 -4.28
N THR A 670 -15.68 28.42 -3.25
CA THR A 670 -16.28 29.76 -3.29
C THR A 670 -15.23 30.69 -3.83
N GLY A 671 -15.46 31.17 -5.06
CA GLY A 671 -14.54 32.03 -5.77
C GLY A 671 -14.34 33.34 -5.02
N SER A 672 -13.20 33.51 -4.36
CA SER A 672 -12.37 34.72 -4.37
C SER A 672 -11.27 34.65 -3.30
N ARG A 673 -10.01 34.88 -3.74
CA ARG A 673 -8.76 34.97 -2.96
C ARG A 673 -8.21 33.68 -2.34
N TRP A 674 -7.34 33.06 -3.13
CA TRP A 674 -6.26 32.19 -2.66
C TRP A 674 -5.22 33.01 -1.88
N LYS A 675 -5.34 33.08 -0.55
CA LYS A 675 -4.24 33.53 0.31
C LYS A 675 -3.78 32.35 1.16
N TRP A 676 -2.68 31.70 0.74
CA TRP A 676 -1.93 30.77 1.58
C TRP A 676 -1.36 31.54 2.78
N ARG A 677 -2.13 31.66 3.87
CA ARG A 677 -1.61 32.18 5.14
C ARG A 677 -1.02 30.99 5.88
N ARG A 678 0.31 30.89 5.93
CA ARG A 678 1.00 30.06 6.95
C ARG A 678 0.55 30.55 8.31
N THR A 679 -0.37 29.84 8.95
CA THR A 679 -0.56 29.95 10.39
C THR A 679 0.73 29.46 11.04
N ARG A 680 1.44 30.38 11.71
CA ARG A 680 2.54 30.01 12.60
C ARG A 680 1.96 29.05 13.64
N SER A 681 2.69 27.96 13.90
CA SER A 681 2.40 27.04 14.99
C SER A 681 2.22 27.83 16.29
N PRO A 682 1.25 27.50 17.15
CA PRO A 682 1.20 28.09 18.48
C PRO A 682 2.48 27.70 19.20
N THR A 683 3.26 28.71 19.60
CA THR A 683 4.26 28.57 20.65
C THR A 683 3.53 28.12 21.91
N TYR A 684 3.85 26.92 22.39
CA TYR A 684 3.49 26.50 23.75
C TYR A 684 4.14 27.50 24.73
N PRO A 685 3.38 28.21 25.58
CA PRO A 685 3.96 28.87 26.73
C PRO A 685 4.37 27.79 27.74
N GLY A 686 5.55 27.97 28.32
CA GLY A 686 6.15 27.03 29.26
C GLY A 686 5.30 26.83 30.51
N ASP A 687 5.36 25.60 31.01
CA ASP A 687 5.08 25.27 32.40
C ASP A 687 5.99 26.09 33.31
N GLU A 688 5.43 27.09 33.99
CA GLU A 688 5.88 27.49 35.31
C GLU A 688 4.87 26.94 36.32
N SER A 689 5.37 26.01 37.12
CA SER A 689 5.03 25.76 38.53
C SER A 689 3.99 26.69 39.16
N VAL A 690 2.93 26.14 39.76
CA VAL A 690 2.49 26.48 41.13
C VAL A 690 1.67 25.32 41.70
N PHE A 691 2.15 24.80 42.83
CA PHE A 691 1.42 24.06 43.85
C PHE A 691 0.22 24.89 44.37
N HIS A 692 -1.00 24.35 44.32
CA HIS A 692 -1.93 24.28 45.45
C HIS A 692 -3.17 23.45 45.10
#